data_AF-A0A848ZSV8-F1
#
_entry.id   AF-A0A848ZSV8-F1
#
_cell.length_a   1.000
_cell.length_b   1.000
_cell.length_c   1.000
_cell.angle_alpha   90.00
_cell.angle_beta   90.00
_cell.angle_gamma   90.00
#
_symmetry.space_group_name_H-M   'P 1'
#
loop_
_entity.id
_entity.type
_entity.pdbx_description
1 polymer ?
#
loop_
_entity_poly.entity_id
_entity_poly.type
_entity_poly.pdbx_seq_one_letter_code
_entity_poly.pdbx_strand_id
1 'polypeptide(L)'
;YRMEIPAIGSDELKPKIEKLKIQTGEAVADSVIQMGYAQGLLYAFNSLYVMVNHRGNDEFEKTSGLYRLQDTDNDDQYDKISLLKSLNGAGEHGPHSIVLSPDGESLYVIAGNHTDLPEMDAYRLPKVWQNDNLFPEVKDPRGHANDRGAPAGWIANIDPEGKRWELVSAGFRNPFDLDFNDQGDMFVYDSDMEWDLGMPWYRPTRICHVTSGSEFGWRTGNGKWSPAYPDNLPPVLNIGQGSPTNVVFGRGAKFPVRYQKSIYAFDWSFGIIYAIHLQPNGSTYEGDREEFLSGIPLPLTDGVIGPDGAMYFMTGGRRLDSDLYRVHYVGDESVAAATDKTELTEGNKIRRELETYHSGPKQGAVDFAWPYLNNEDRFIQYAARVAIEHQPLSEWQNKVYTEKDPVTLAQGVIALARHGSKSHQSKMLNALLAVDLKALSPQNQVDMLRAFELTLSRFGVPSAGLQSKVIDYLSPLYPAKTDVMNQLLSKTLAFLNDPTVVSKTLALLESKEGENTDVMANSATEASDLILRNPQYGMDIALTLKNMPPAQHTYYGMVIADVEKGWTPALREKYFNWFKKAFTFKAGRSYIGFIDKARKKALTHVPKDKFDYYDKLSGADLLTSSGNALVSNAVQPKGPGKRWQVEDIEPLLADGLEGRDFENGKNMFVATTCITCHSMRGEGANIGPDLTQLGTRFSPEDMLMAIIEPNDVISDQYNSIVYTLKDGKSVVGRLMNETEDSYVVSQNPYAPDLTREIPKDQVTGTKHSSISWMPPGTVNRLNAEELKDLLAYLAAGGDPDSPIYKAATN
;
A
#
# COMPACT_ATOMS: atom_id res chain seq x y z
N TYR A 1 -18.10 -24.87 -5.25
CA TYR A 1 -17.69 -26.28 -5.44
C TYR A 1 -17.24 -26.86 -4.12
N ARG A 2 -17.40 -28.16 -3.92
CA ARG A 2 -16.79 -28.92 -2.84
C ARG A 2 -15.70 -29.80 -3.44
N MET A 3 -14.59 -29.93 -2.73
CA MET A 3 -13.44 -30.70 -3.19
C MET A 3 -13.07 -31.76 -2.16
N GLU A 4 -12.94 -33.00 -2.62
CA GLU A 4 -12.32 -34.08 -1.85
C GLU A 4 -10.89 -34.26 -2.36
N ILE A 5 -9.91 -33.98 -1.50
CA ILE A 5 -8.49 -33.99 -1.86
C ILE A 5 -7.91 -35.36 -1.47
N PRO A 6 -7.17 -36.04 -2.36
CA PRO A 6 -6.52 -37.31 -2.03
C PRO A 6 -5.55 -37.15 -0.85
N ALA A 7 -5.40 -38.20 -0.04
CA ALA A 7 -4.47 -38.20 1.07
C ALA A 7 -3.02 -37.89 0.62
N ILE A 8 -2.23 -37.30 1.51
CA ILE A 8 -0.79 -37.09 1.27
C ILE A 8 -0.13 -38.46 1.05
N GLY A 9 0.64 -38.58 -0.04
CA GLY A 9 1.27 -39.84 -0.46
C GLY A 9 0.40 -40.74 -1.36
N SER A 10 -0.79 -40.30 -1.76
CA SER A 10 -1.62 -40.99 -2.76
C SER A 10 -0.95 -40.98 -4.15
N ASP A 11 -1.01 -42.11 -4.86
CA ASP A 11 -0.60 -42.20 -6.27
C ASP A 11 -1.54 -41.41 -7.20
N GLU A 12 -2.82 -41.27 -6.82
CA GLU A 12 -3.79 -40.43 -7.50
C GLU A 12 -3.84 -39.05 -6.84
N LEU A 13 -3.42 -38.02 -7.58
CA LEU A 13 -3.35 -36.63 -7.11
C LEU A 13 -4.54 -35.77 -7.58
N LYS A 14 -5.45 -36.33 -8.39
CA LYS A 14 -6.61 -35.58 -8.90
C LYS A 14 -7.67 -35.43 -7.80
N PRO A 15 -8.10 -34.21 -7.46
CA PRO A 15 -9.20 -34.03 -6.53
C PRO A 15 -10.52 -34.45 -7.17
N LYS A 16 -11.44 -34.99 -6.36
CA LYS A 16 -12.84 -35.12 -6.78
C LYS A 16 -13.52 -33.78 -6.56
N ILE A 17 -14.17 -33.27 -7.60
CA ILE A 17 -14.82 -31.98 -7.58
C ILE A 17 -16.32 -32.21 -7.69
N GLU A 18 -17.06 -31.70 -6.71
CA GLU A 18 -18.51 -31.68 -6.70
C GLU A 18 -19.01 -30.23 -6.84
N LYS A 19 -19.96 -30.02 -7.76
CA LYS A 19 -20.65 -28.74 -7.86
C LYS A 19 -21.79 -28.72 -6.84
N LEU A 20 -21.65 -27.88 -5.81
CA LEU A 20 -22.74 -27.58 -4.89
C LEU A 20 -23.83 -26.78 -5.60
N LYS A 21 -25.08 -27.19 -5.41
CA LYS A 21 -26.27 -26.54 -5.92
C LYS A 21 -26.75 -25.48 -4.94
N ILE A 22 -27.29 -24.41 -5.51
CA ILE A 22 -27.96 -23.34 -4.77
C ILE A 22 -29.35 -23.24 -5.38
N GLN A 23 -30.39 -23.70 -4.68
CA GLN A 23 -31.76 -23.83 -5.20
C GLN A 23 -32.76 -23.15 -4.27
N THR A 24 -32.94 -21.83 -4.45
CA THR A 24 -33.95 -21.08 -3.69
C THR A 24 -35.32 -21.19 -4.36
N GLY A 25 -35.98 -22.35 -4.23
CA GLY A 25 -37.32 -22.61 -4.78
C GLY A 25 -37.34 -23.46 -6.05
N GLU A 26 -37.90 -22.95 -7.15
CA GLU A 26 -37.96 -23.71 -8.41
C GLU A 26 -36.57 -23.97 -8.98
N ALA A 27 -36.40 -25.12 -9.64
CA ALA A 27 -35.14 -25.50 -10.26
C ALA A 27 -34.77 -24.50 -11.36
N VAL A 28 -33.66 -23.79 -11.16
CA VAL A 28 -33.06 -22.90 -12.16
C VAL A 28 -32.03 -23.67 -12.99
N ALA A 29 -31.85 -23.27 -14.25
CA ALA A 29 -30.83 -23.85 -15.11
C ALA A 29 -29.43 -23.57 -14.56
N ASP A 30 -28.51 -24.52 -14.72
CA ASP A 30 -27.11 -24.44 -14.29
C ASP A 30 -26.33 -23.23 -14.85
N SER A 31 -26.81 -22.64 -15.94
CA SER A 31 -26.28 -21.42 -16.56
C SER A 31 -26.61 -20.14 -15.77
N VAL A 32 -27.53 -20.20 -14.81
CA VAL A 32 -27.94 -19.05 -14.00
C VAL A 32 -27.10 -19.00 -12.73
N ILE A 33 -26.31 -17.94 -12.59
CA ILE A 33 -25.47 -17.72 -11.41
C ILE A 33 -26.35 -17.27 -10.24
N GLN A 34 -26.61 -18.18 -9.29
CA GLN A 34 -27.39 -17.89 -8.09
C GLN A 34 -26.58 -17.11 -7.04
N MET A 35 -25.27 -17.37 -6.99
CA MET A 35 -24.32 -16.69 -6.12
C MET A 35 -22.95 -16.57 -6.79
N GLY A 36 -22.32 -15.40 -6.70
CA GLY A 36 -21.05 -15.08 -7.36
C GLY A 36 -20.41 -13.82 -6.79
N TYR A 37 -19.29 -13.40 -7.38
CA TYR A 37 -18.49 -12.25 -6.92
C TYR A 37 -18.15 -12.29 -5.42
N ALA A 38 -17.95 -13.50 -4.90
CA ALA A 38 -17.52 -13.73 -3.53
C ALA A 38 -16.05 -13.33 -3.41
N GLN A 39 -15.77 -12.32 -2.59
CA GLN A 39 -14.42 -11.99 -2.15
C GLN A 39 -14.00 -12.85 -0.95
N GLY A 40 -14.94 -13.09 -0.02
CA GLY A 40 -14.73 -13.92 1.16
C GLY A 40 -15.80 -15.00 1.27
N LEU A 41 -15.38 -16.19 1.73
CA LEU A 41 -16.23 -17.34 1.97
C LEU A 41 -15.88 -17.96 3.32
N LEU A 42 -16.89 -18.20 4.16
CA LEU A 42 -16.71 -18.88 5.44
C LEU A 42 -17.85 -19.85 5.69
N TYR A 43 -17.52 -21.11 5.97
CA TYR A 43 -18.50 -22.07 6.48
C TYR A 43 -18.45 -22.08 8.02
N ALA A 44 -19.56 -21.69 8.66
CA ALA A 44 -19.71 -21.67 10.12
C ALA A 44 -21.20 -21.74 10.47
N PHE A 45 -21.55 -22.09 11.71
CA PHE A 45 -22.94 -22.08 12.19
C PHE A 45 -23.95 -22.79 11.27
N ASN A 46 -23.52 -23.92 10.68
CA ASN A 46 -24.26 -24.69 9.68
C ASN A 46 -24.74 -23.82 8.49
N SER A 47 -23.87 -22.95 8.00
CA SER A 47 -24.18 -22.00 6.94
C SER A 47 -22.93 -21.59 6.19
N LEU A 48 -23.09 -21.26 4.91
CA LEU A 48 -22.04 -20.62 4.12
C LEU A 48 -22.29 -19.11 4.11
N TYR A 49 -21.40 -18.36 4.74
CA TYR A 49 -21.37 -16.92 4.67
C TYR A 49 -20.57 -16.49 3.44
N VAL A 50 -21.11 -15.51 2.70
CA VAL A 50 -20.56 -15.04 1.44
C VAL A 50 -20.48 -13.52 1.46
N MET A 51 -19.26 -13.00 1.37
CA MET A 51 -19.02 -11.57 1.21
C MET A 51 -19.01 -11.23 -0.27
N VAL A 52 -20.10 -10.63 -0.75
CA VAL A 52 -20.19 -10.17 -2.13
C VAL A 52 -19.50 -8.82 -2.26
N ASN A 53 -18.71 -8.68 -3.31
CA ASN A 53 -18.10 -7.43 -3.74
C ASN A 53 -18.45 -7.20 -5.21
N HIS A 54 -19.57 -6.52 -5.46
CA HIS A 54 -20.11 -6.38 -6.80
C HIS A 54 -21.01 -5.15 -6.95
N ARG A 55 -20.98 -4.57 -8.16
CA ARG A 55 -21.99 -3.62 -8.63
C ARG A 55 -22.96 -4.41 -9.49
N GLY A 56 -24.11 -4.76 -8.92
CA GLY A 56 -25.16 -5.57 -9.57
C GLY A 56 -25.37 -5.21 -11.03
N ASN A 57 -25.55 -6.22 -11.87
CA ASN A 57 -25.79 -6.09 -13.30
C ASN A 57 -26.81 -7.14 -13.79
N ASP A 58 -27.07 -7.16 -15.09
CA ASP A 58 -28.07 -8.07 -15.69
C ASP A 58 -27.64 -9.55 -15.62
N GLU A 59 -26.35 -9.86 -15.47
CA GLU A 59 -25.82 -11.22 -15.30
C GLU A 59 -25.90 -11.69 -13.84
N PHE A 60 -25.76 -10.77 -12.88
CA PHE A 60 -25.81 -11.02 -11.45
C PHE A 60 -26.28 -9.77 -10.69
N GLU A 61 -27.54 -9.77 -10.28
CA GLU A 61 -28.21 -8.60 -9.68
C GLU A 61 -27.72 -8.24 -8.27
N LYS A 62 -27.16 -9.19 -7.52
CA LYS A 62 -26.83 -9.01 -6.10
C LYS A 62 -25.65 -8.06 -5.94
N THR A 63 -25.86 -7.02 -5.15
CA THR A 63 -24.84 -6.01 -4.85
C THR A 63 -23.99 -6.43 -3.65
N SER A 64 -22.92 -5.67 -3.41
CA SER A 64 -22.06 -5.86 -2.24
C SER A 64 -22.82 -5.97 -0.92
N GLY A 65 -22.40 -6.93 -0.10
CA GLY A 65 -23.07 -7.24 1.15
C GLY A 65 -22.65 -8.59 1.72
N LEU A 66 -23.03 -8.82 2.97
CA LEU A 66 -22.87 -10.11 3.64
C LEU A 66 -24.13 -10.94 3.46
N TYR A 67 -23.99 -12.09 2.81
CA TYR A 67 -25.08 -13.05 2.57
C TYR A 67 -24.82 -14.34 3.36
N ARG A 68 -25.91 -15.05 3.68
CA ARG A 68 -25.90 -16.34 4.36
C ARG A 68 -26.68 -17.35 3.53
N LEU A 69 -26.02 -18.44 3.17
CA LEU A 69 -26.58 -19.60 2.48
C LEU A 69 -26.82 -20.70 3.50
N GLN A 70 -27.99 -21.33 3.44
CA GLN A 70 -28.40 -22.38 4.37
C GLN A 70 -28.90 -23.61 3.61
N ASP A 71 -28.62 -24.77 4.17
CA ASP A 71 -29.29 -26.04 3.89
C ASP A 71 -30.40 -26.19 4.95
N THR A 72 -31.67 -26.18 4.54
CA THR A 72 -32.82 -26.24 5.45
C THR A 72 -33.52 -27.59 5.47
N ASP A 73 -33.22 -28.47 4.52
CA ASP A 73 -33.77 -29.84 4.43
C ASP A 73 -32.75 -30.96 4.73
N ASN A 74 -31.48 -30.59 4.95
CA ASN A 74 -30.33 -31.46 5.23
C ASN A 74 -29.98 -32.40 4.06
N ASP A 75 -30.15 -31.92 2.83
CA ASP A 75 -29.72 -32.65 1.62
C ASP A 75 -28.28 -32.36 1.18
N ASP A 76 -27.55 -31.56 1.99
CA ASP A 76 -26.16 -31.15 1.76
C ASP A 76 -25.98 -30.19 0.57
N GLN A 77 -27.08 -29.55 0.15
CA GLN A 77 -27.14 -28.45 -0.83
C GLN A 77 -27.74 -27.19 -0.18
N TYR A 78 -27.55 -26.03 -0.80
CA TYR A 78 -28.09 -24.78 -0.25
C TYR A 78 -29.44 -24.45 -0.89
N ASP A 79 -30.46 -24.23 -0.06
CA ASP A 79 -31.84 -23.98 -0.50
C ASP A 79 -32.37 -22.59 -0.10
N LYS A 80 -31.59 -21.83 0.69
CA LYS A 80 -31.98 -20.51 1.19
C LYS A 80 -30.83 -19.53 1.16
N ILE A 81 -31.08 -18.34 0.59
CA ILE A 81 -30.16 -17.19 0.61
C ILE A 81 -30.80 -16.07 1.43
N SER A 82 -30.06 -15.54 2.40
CA SER A 82 -30.47 -14.37 3.19
C SER A 82 -29.41 -13.28 3.10
N LEU A 83 -29.80 -12.05 2.76
CA LEU A 83 -28.94 -10.88 2.93
C LEU A 83 -28.94 -10.49 4.41
N LEU A 84 -27.77 -10.54 5.07
CA LEU A 84 -27.62 -10.13 6.47
C LEU A 84 -27.43 -8.61 6.56
N LYS A 85 -26.58 -8.04 5.70
CA LYS A 85 -26.33 -6.59 5.65
C LYS A 85 -25.88 -6.17 4.25
N SER A 86 -26.54 -5.17 3.68
CA SER A 86 -26.06 -4.50 2.46
C SER A 86 -24.86 -3.63 2.79
N LEU A 87 -23.87 -3.58 1.89
CA LEU A 87 -22.68 -2.74 2.03
C LEU A 87 -22.56 -1.80 0.82
N ASN A 88 -22.25 -0.52 1.08
CA ASN A 88 -22.03 0.45 0.01
C ASN A 88 -20.54 0.55 -0.32
N GLY A 89 -20.10 -0.23 -1.30
CA GLY A 89 -18.71 -0.26 -1.75
C GLY A 89 -18.45 -1.44 -2.68
N ALA A 90 -17.51 -1.30 -3.60
CA ALA A 90 -17.10 -2.39 -4.49
C ALA A 90 -15.72 -2.13 -5.11
N GLY A 91 -15.16 -3.15 -5.75
CA GLY A 91 -13.88 -3.10 -6.44
C GLY A 91 -12.73 -3.61 -5.57
N GLU A 92 -11.51 -3.21 -5.92
CA GLU A 92 -10.27 -3.73 -5.31
C GLU A 92 -10.18 -3.47 -3.80
N HIS A 93 -10.79 -2.40 -3.29
CA HIS A 93 -10.85 -2.09 -1.85
C HIS A 93 -12.29 -2.13 -1.29
N GLY A 94 -13.12 -3.00 -1.86
CA GLY A 94 -14.50 -3.20 -1.43
C GLY A 94 -14.59 -4.01 -0.13
N PRO A 95 -15.71 -4.70 0.12
CA PRO A 95 -15.79 -5.70 1.16
C PRO A 95 -14.92 -6.91 0.80
N HIS A 96 -14.28 -7.52 1.81
CA HIS A 96 -13.31 -8.60 1.60
C HIS A 96 -13.71 -9.89 2.33
N SER A 97 -13.21 -10.09 3.56
CA SER A 97 -13.21 -11.39 4.23
C SER A 97 -14.23 -11.49 5.37
N ILE A 98 -14.49 -12.75 5.77
CA ILE A 98 -15.30 -13.13 6.92
C ILE A 98 -14.54 -14.21 7.67
N VAL A 99 -14.33 -14.03 8.97
CA VAL A 99 -13.51 -14.94 9.77
C VAL A 99 -14.26 -15.30 11.06
N LEU A 100 -14.16 -16.56 11.47
CA LEU A 100 -14.74 -17.04 12.71
C LEU A 100 -13.94 -16.48 13.90
N SER A 101 -14.66 -16.03 14.92
CA SER A 101 -14.04 -15.63 16.19
C SER A 101 -13.28 -16.79 16.85
N PRO A 102 -12.25 -16.51 17.67
CA PRO A 102 -11.47 -17.56 18.34
C PRO A 102 -12.27 -18.50 19.26
N ASP A 103 -13.38 -18.01 19.84
CA ASP A 103 -14.29 -18.79 20.67
C ASP A 103 -15.35 -19.56 19.86
N GLY A 104 -15.47 -19.27 18.56
CA GLY A 104 -16.45 -19.89 17.67
C GLY A 104 -17.89 -19.39 17.88
N GLU A 105 -18.11 -18.28 18.59
CA GLU A 105 -19.45 -17.79 18.94
C GLU A 105 -19.94 -16.64 18.04
N SER A 106 -19.01 -15.94 17.38
CA SER A 106 -19.28 -14.76 16.54
C SER A 106 -18.44 -14.74 15.26
N LEU A 107 -18.68 -13.75 14.40
CA LEU A 107 -17.95 -13.54 13.15
C LEU A 107 -17.26 -12.18 13.16
N TYR A 108 -16.17 -12.08 12.42
CA TYR A 108 -15.52 -10.82 12.09
C TYR A 108 -15.60 -10.58 10.59
N VAL A 109 -15.92 -9.35 10.21
CA VAL A 109 -15.99 -8.92 8.81
C VAL A 109 -15.06 -7.74 8.59
N ILE A 110 -14.45 -7.69 7.41
CA ILE A 110 -13.45 -6.68 7.05
C ILE A 110 -13.73 -6.07 5.68
N ALA A 111 -13.50 -4.77 5.57
CA ALA A 111 -13.69 -4.04 4.32
C ALA A 111 -12.65 -2.93 4.15
N GLY A 112 -12.29 -2.66 2.90
CA GLY A 112 -11.40 -1.57 2.51
C GLY A 112 -12.06 -0.19 2.52
N ASN A 113 -11.27 0.83 2.23
CA ASN A 113 -11.68 2.24 2.27
C ASN A 113 -12.68 2.65 1.18
N HIS A 114 -12.93 1.80 0.18
CA HIS A 114 -14.00 1.99 -0.80
C HIS A 114 -15.34 1.41 -0.34
N THR A 115 -15.42 0.91 0.89
CA THR A 115 -16.67 0.49 1.53
C THR A 115 -17.03 1.44 2.66
N ASP A 116 -18.12 2.16 2.48
CA ASP A 116 -18.62 3.08 3.50
C ASP A 116 -18.93 2.29 4.77
N LEU A 117 -18.55 2.86 5.92
CA LEU A 117 -18.85 2.27 7.22
C LEU A 117 -20.38 2.27 7.42
N PRO A 118 -21.04 1.09 7.49
CA PRO A 118 -22.47 1.05 7.80
C PRO A 118 -22.71 1.52 9.23
N GLU A 119 -23.94 1.93 9.54
CA GLU A 119 -24.30 2.19 10.93
C GLU A 119 -24.19 0.88 11.74
N MET A 120 -23.49 0.99 12.88
CA MET A 120 -23.21 -0.09 13.82
C MET A 120 -24.03 0.10 15.10
N ASP A 121 -24.31 -1.00 15.80
CA ASP A 121 -25.03 -1.00 17.08
C ASP A 121 -24.12 -0.59 18.25
N ALA A 122 -22.81 -0.80 18.11
CA ALA A 122 -21.80 -0.43 19.08
C ALA A 122 -20.48 -0.02 18.40
N TYR A 123 -19.68 0.78 19.11
CA TYR A 123 -18.43 1.32 18.60
C TYR A 123 -17.36 1.22 19.68
N ARG A 124 -16.30 0.43 19.45
CA ARG A 124 -15.12 0.40 20.34
C ARG A 124 -14.23 1.62 20.14
N LEU A 125 -14.09 2.06 18.90
CA LEU A 125 -13.46 3.34 18.55
C LEU A 125 -14.55 4.44 18.58
N PRO A 126 -14.43 5.52 19.37
CA PRO A 126 -15.46 6.55 19.51
C PRO A 126 -15.79 7.30 18.20
N LYS A 127 -17.08 7.48 17.87
CA LYS A 127 -17.56 8.11 16.61
C LYS A 127 -17.33 9.63 16.53
N VAL A 128 -16.07 10.08 16.59
CA VAL A 128 -15.64 11.50 16.59
C VAL A 128 -14.70 11.84 15.41
N TRP A 129 -14.86 11.13 14.30
CA TRP A 129 -13.99 11.18 13.11
C TRP A 129 -13.96 12.56 12.45
N GLN A 130 -12.75 13.05 12.18
CA GLN A 130 -12.49 14.14 11.24
C GLN A 130 -11.11 13.90 10.59
N ASN A 131 -10.74 14.77 9.65
CA ASN A 131 -9.45 14.68 8.96
C ASN A 131 -8.24 14.89 9.89
N ASP A 132 -8.41 15.67 10.97
CA ASP A 132 -7.40 16.07 11.96
C ASP A 132 -6.03 16.34 11.36
N ASN A 133 -6.04 17.17 10.33
CA ASN A 133 -4.85 17.53 9.60
C ASN A 133 -4.91 19.00 9.25
N LEU A 134 -3.86 19.75 9.63
CA LEU A 134 -3.67 21.14 9.23
C LEU A 134 -3.04 21.28 7.84
N PHE A 135 -2.63 20.18 7.23
CA PHE A 135 -1.91 20.18 5.97
C PHE A 135 -2.90 20.59 4.87
N PRO A 136 -2.50 21.46 3.92
CA PRO A 136 -3.33 21.74 2.76
C PRO A 136 -3.79 20.44 2.10
N GLU A 137 -5.09 20.14 2.13
CA GLU A 137 -5.61 18.88 1.55
C GLU A 137 -5.46 18.94 0.02
N VAL A 138 -4.35 18.39 -0.47
CA VAL A 138 -4.17 18.12 -1.89
C VAL A 138 -4.66 16.72 -2.15
N LYS A 139 -5.94 16.61 -2.52
CA LYS A 139 -6.56 15.36 -2.96
C LYS A 139 -5.79 14.76 -4.14
N ASP A 140 -5.83 13.43 -4.28
CA ASP A 140 -5.12 12.70 -5.34
C ASP A 140 -5.44 13.30 -6.72
N PRO A 141 -4.43 13.76 -7.49
CA PRO A 141 -4.59 14.34 -8.81
C PRO A 141 -5.28 13.45 -9.84
N ARG A 142 -5.29 12.13 -9.64
CA ARG A 142 -5.95 11.16 -10.52
C ARG A 142 -7.28 10.63 -9.98
N GLY A 143 -7.74 11.13 -8.85
CA GLY A 143 -9.08 10.83 -8.32
C GLY A 143 -9.15 9.66 -7.35
N HIS A 144 -8.05 8.99 -7.00
CA HIS A 144 -8.09 7.81 -6.14
C HIS A 144 -8.64 8.16 -4.76
N ALA A 145 -9.76 7.53 -4.36
CA ALA A 145 -10.45 7.70 -3.08
C ALA A 145 -10.76 9.16 -2.66
N ASN A 146 -10.87 10.10 -3.61
CA ASN A 146 -11.12 11.52 -3.31
C ASN A 146 -12.53 11.82 -2.77
N ASP A 147 -13.45 10.89 -2.99
CA ASP A 147 -14.85 10.90 -2.53
C ASP A 147 -15.05 10.18 -1.19
N ARG A 148 -14.01 9.55 -0.64
CA ARG A 148 -14.04 8.80 0.61
C ARG A 148 -13.52 9.66 1.77
N GLY A 149 -13.97 9.38 2.98
CA GLY A 149 -13.59 10.14 4.18
C GLY A 149 -13.41 9.25 5.40
N ALA A 150 -12.85 9.82 6.47
CA ALA A 150 -12.58 9.10 7.72
C ALA A 150 -13.87 8.49 8.33
N PRO A 151 -13.78 7.32 9.00
CA PRO A 151 -12.53 6.63 9.29
C PRO A 151 -12.06 5.73 8.13
N ALA A 152 -12.98 5.19 7.33
CA ALA A 152 -12.83 4.20 6.24
C ALA A 152 -11.86 3.04 6.50
N GLY A 153 -12.08 1.92 5.80
CA GLY A 153 -11.33 0.68 6.05
C GLY A 153 -11.59 0.19 7.48
N TRP A 154 -12.44 -0.80 7.66
CA TRP A 154 -12.99 -1.12 8.97
C TRP A 154 -13.13 -2.61 9.20
N ILE A 155 -13.14 -2.98 10.48
CA ILE A 155 -13.37 -4.33 10.96
C ILE A 155 -14.51 -4.29 11.97
N ALA A 156 -15.50 -5.16 11.80
CA ALA A 156 -16.62 -5.29 12.72
C ALA A 156 -16.74 -6.72 13.25
N ASN A 157 -17.14 -6.84 14.52
CA ASN A 157 -17.61 -8.09 15.10
C ASN A 157 -19.13 -8.16 14.98
N ILE A 158 -19.65 -9.33 14.59
CA ILE A 158 -21.07 -9.56 14.36
C ILE A 158 -21.52 -10.88 14.98
N ASP A 159 -22.77 -10.94 15.41
CA ASP A 159 -23.39 -12.24 15.74
C ASP A 159 -23.64 -13.09 14.47
N PRO A 160 -23.81 -14.42 14.60
CA PRO A 160 -24.01 -15.32 13.45
C PRO A 160 -25.23 -14.99 12.59
N GLU A 161 -26.22 -14.29 13.14
CA GLU A 161 -27.43 -13.85 12.44
C GLU A 161 -27.27 -12.47 11.79
N GLY A 162 -26.14 -11.79 12.00
CA GLY A 162 -25.88 -10.42 11.53
C GLY A 162 -26.78 -9.36 12.17
N LYS A 163 -27.36 -9.62 13.35
CA LYS A 163 -28.32 -8.71 14.02
C LYS A 163 -27.64 -7.61 14.84
N ARG A 164 -26.49 -7.90 15.44
CA ARG A 164 -25.64 -6.94 16.16
C ARG A 164 -24.32 -6.77 15.42
N TRP A 165 -23.96 -5.52 15.17
CA TRP A 165 -22.70 -5.11 14.58
C TRP A 165 -21.96 -4.18 15.52
N GLU A 166 -20.70 -4.49 15.82
CA GLU A 166 -19.84 -3.67 16.65
C GLU A 166 -18.56 -3.30 15.88
N LEU A 167 -18.30 -2.00 15.72
CA LEU A 167 -17.03 -1.53 15.16
C LEU A 167 -15.89 -1.87 16.12
N VAL A 168 -14.90 -2.62 15.63
CA VAL A 168 -13.72 -3.03 16.40
C VAL A 168 -12.54 -2.09 16.13
N SER A 169 -12.25 -1.81 14.85
CA SER A 169 -11.11 -1.00 14.41
C SER A 169 -11.43 -0.31 13.08
N ALA A 170 -10.71 0.78 12.80
CA ALA A 170 -10.82 1.49 11.52
C ALA A 170 -9.51 2.18 11.07
N GLY A 171 -9.57 2.98 10.00
CA GLY A 171 -8.45 3.78 9.53
C GLY A 171 -7.45 2.99 8.69
N PHE A 172 -7.90 1.94 8.02
CA PHE A 172 -7.11 1.19 7.05
C PHE A 172 -7.38 1.71 5.64
N ARG A 173 -6.49 1.39 4.70
CA ARG A 173 -6.77 1.63 3.28
C ARG A 173 -7.39 0.40 2.65
N ASN A 174 -6.69 -0.73 2.70
CA ASN A 174 -7.15 -1.97 2.10
C ASN A 174 -6.65 -3.16 2.91
N PRO A 175 -7.24 -3.42 4.09
CA PRO A 175 -6.92 -4.59 4.88
C PRO A 175 -7.68 -5.78 4.28
N PHE A 176 -6.96 -6.62 3.53
CA PHE A 176 -7.62 -7.61 2.67
C PHE A 176 -8.20 -8.77 3.47
N ASP A 177 -7.49 -9.24 4.49
CA ASP A 177 -7.88 -10.39 5.29
C ASP A 177 -7.36 -10.27 6.73
N LEU A 178 -7.85 -11.17 7.61
CA LEU A 178 -7.50 -11.20 9.02
C LEU A 178 -7.40 -12.63 9.55
N ASP A 179 -6.62 -12.84 10.61
CA ASP A 179 -6.71 -14.05 11.44
C ASP A 179 -6.26 -13.76 12.87
N PHE A 180 -6.48 -14.72 13.75
CA PHE A 180 -6.16 -14.66 15.16
C PHE A 180 -5.03 -15.63 15.52
N ASN A 181 -4.11 -15.17 16.37
CA ASN A 181 -3.12 -16.06 16.97
C ASN A 181 -3.73 -16.95 18.07
N ASP A 182 -2.91 -17.78 18.72
CA ASP A 182 -3.34 -18.70 19.78
C ASP A 182 -3.90 -18.00 21.05
N GLN A 183 -3.65 -16.69 21.22
CA GLN A 183 -4.17 -15.83 22.30
C GLN A 183 -5.47 -15.12 21.96
N GLY A 184 -5.96 -15.26 20.73
CA GLY A 184 -7.10 -14.51 20.23
C GLY A 184 -6.78 -13.04 19.91
N ASP A 185 -5.51 -12.67 19.78
CA ASP A 185 -5.14 -11.35 19.24
C ASP A 185 -5.25 -11.37 17.71
N MET A 186 -5.80 -10.30 17.13
CA MET A 186 -6.15 -10.20 15.72
C MET A 186 -5.03 -9.52 14.92
N PHE A 187 -4.77 -10.02 13.71
CA PHE A 187 -3.81 -9.43 12.79
C PHE A 187 -4.40 -9.25 11.39
N VAL A 188 -3.97 -8.19 10.71
CA VAL A 188 -4.35 -7.91 9.32
C VAL A 188 -3.15 -7.52 8.49
N TYR A 189 -3.24 -7.73 7.17
CA TYR A 189 -2.28 -7.27 6.19
C TYR A 189 -2.90 -6.15 5.35
N ASP A 190 -2.49 -4.91 5.61
CA ASP A 190 -3.05 -3.70 5.03
C ASP A 190 -2.16 -3.13 3.92
N SER A 191 -2.77 -2.76 2.80
CA SER A 191 -2.12 -2.08 1.68
C SER A 191 -2.33 -0.57 1.75
N ASP A 192 -1.35 0.16 2.26
CA ASP A 192 -1.49 1.58 2.61
C ASP A 192 -0.72 2.55 1.67
N MET A 193 -1.14 2.65 0.41
CA MET A 193 -0.59 3.59 -0.60
C MET A 193 0.76 3.17 -1.20
N GLU A 194 0.85 1.89 -1.55
CA GLU A 194 1.93 1.30 -2.33
C GLU A 194 2.26 2.09 -3.62
N TRP A 195 1.27 2.74 -4.23
CA TRP A 195 1.44 3.57 -5.43
C TRP A 195 2.20 4.88 -5.23
N ASP A 196 2.46 5.28 -3.98
CA ASP A 196 3.09 6.55 -3.62
C ASP A 196 4.59 6.41 -3.29
N LEU A 197 5.25 5.36 -3.78
CA LEU A 197 6.70 5.16 -3.60
C LEU A 197 7.48 6.47 -3.92
N GLY A 198 8.32 6.92 -2.98
CA GLY A 198 9.10 8.16 -3.11
C GLY A 198 8.38 9.41 -2.62
N MET A 199 7.15 9.28 -2.10
CA MET A 199 6.41 10.37 -1.47
C MET A 199 6.57 10.35 0.06
N PRO A 200 6.53 11.50 0.76
CA PRO A 200 6.68 11.57 2.22
C PRO A 200 5.54 10.88 3.00
N TRP A 201 4.38 10.69 2.35
CA TRP A 201 3.25 9.94 2.90
C TRP A 201 3.16 8.52 2.33
N TYR A 202 4.16 8.03 1.59
CA TYR A 202 4.25 6.61 1.26
C TYR A 202 4.11 5.77 2.53
N ARG A 203 3.36 4.66 2.48
CA ARG A 203 3.49 3.62 3.51
C ARG A 203 3.62 2.28 2.80
N PRO A 204 4.51 1.41 3.30
CA PRO A 204 4.58 0.05 2.83
C PRO A 204 3.32 -0.72 3.22
N THR A 205 3.11 -1.85 2.56
CA THR A 205 2.19 -2.88 3.07
C THR A 205 2.66 -3.32 4.46
N ARG A 206 1.71 -3.61 5.36
CA ARG A 206 2.02 -3.71 6.79
C ARG A 206 1.15 -4.72 7.52
N ILE A 207 1.77 -5.43 8.47
CA ILE A 207 1.08 -6.30 9.42
C ILE A 207 0.70 -5.46 10.63
N CYS A 208 -0.59 -5.43 10.95
CA CYS A 208 -1.13 -4.66 12.06
C CYS A 208 -1.71 -5.59 13.12
N HIS A 209 -1.34 -5.41 14.39
CA HIS A 209 -2.04 -6.00 15.53
C HIS A 209 -3.27 -5.13 15.85
N VAL A 210 -4.45 -5.69 15.62
CA VAL A 210 -5.73 -4.97 15.73
C VAL A 210 -6.28 -5.13 17.15
N THR A 211 -6.13 -4.07 17.95
CA THR A 211 -6.62 -4.02 19.32
C THR A 211 -8.01 -3.39 19.41
N SER A 212 -8.64 -3.47 20.58
CA SER A 212 -9.99 -2.91 20.78
C SER A 212 -9.98 -1.40 20.56
N GLY A 213 -10.76 -0.93 19.59
CA GLY A 213 -10.84 0.49 19.27
C GLY A 213 -9.57 1.03 18.64
N SER A 214 -8.77 0.22 17.93
CA SER A 214 -7.58 0.71 17.21
C SER A 214 -7.93 1.58 16.01
N GLU A 215 -7.01 2.48 15.65
CA GLU A 215 -7.06 3.25 14.42
C GLU A 215 -5.68 3.35 13.76
N PHE A 216 -5.64 3.15 12.43
CA PHE A 216 -4.40 3.09 11.63
C PHE A 216 -4.19 4.28 10.67
N GLY A 217 -5.02 5.32 10.83
CA GLY A 217 -4.75 6.68 10.37
C GLY A 217 -5.05 7.02 8.91
N TRP A 218 -5.65 6.13 8.11
CA TRP A 218 -6.03 6.43 6.72
C TRP A 218 -7.02 7.60 6.61
N ARG A 219 -6.83 8.53 5.66
CA ARG A 219 -7.73 9.68 5.41
C ARG A 219 -7.98 9.84 3.91
N THR A 220 -8.91 10.73 3.56
CA THR A 220 -9.35 11.03 2.18
C THR A 220 -8.22 11.03 1.15
N GLY A 221 -8.45 10.35 0.02
CA GLY A 221 -7.46 10.22 -1.03
C GLY A 221 -6.18 9.58 -0.50
N ASN A 222 -5.05 10.26 -0.68
CA ASN A 222 -3.71 9.89 -0.20
C ASN A 222 -3.40 10.36 1.24
N GLY A 223 -4.37 10.98 1.92
CA GLY A 223 -4.18 11.49 3.28
C GLY A 223 -3.94 10.36 4.27
N LYS A 224 -3.06 10.60 5.24
CA LYS A 224 -2.85 9.68 6.36
C LYS A 224 -2.19 10.37 7.55
N TRP A 225 -2.41 9.83 8.73
CA TRP A 225 -1.68 10.22 9.92
C TRP A 225 -0.32 9.50 10.01
N SER A 226 0.65 10.14 10.66
CA SER A 226 1.93 9.49 10.91
C SER A 226 1.74 8.35 11.91
N PRO A 227 2.36 7.17 11.71
CA PRO A 227 2.41 6.14 12.74
C PRO A 227 3.29 6.54 13.92
N ALA A 228 3.89 7.74 13.94
CA ALA A 228 4.51 8.31 15.13
C ALA A 228 3.53 9.10 16.01
N TYR A 229 2.30 9.37 15.54
CA TYR A 229 1.33 10.13 16.33
C TYR A 229 0.66 9.23 17.36
N PRO A 230 0.52 9.66 18.63
CA PRO A 230 -0.03 8.82 19.70
C PRO A 230 -1.47 8.35 19.45
N ASP A 231 -2.18 8.99 18.52
CA ASP A 231 -3.55 8.72 18.14
C ASP A 231 -3.72 7.88 16.86
N ASN A 232 -2.63 7.26 16.40
CA ASN A 232 -2.55 6.29 15.31
C ASN A 232 -1.66 5.12 15.77
N LEU A 233 -2.12 3.87 15.77
CA LEU A 233 -1.26 2.76 16.21
C LEU A 233 -0.23 2.36 15.14
N PRO A 234 1.01 2.00 15.54
CA PRO A 234 2.01 1.54 14.59
C PRO A 234 1.70 0.10 14.13
N PRO A 235 2.17 -0.30 12.93
CA PRO A 235 2.16 -1.70 12.54
C PRO A 235 3.13 -2.52 13.42
N VAL A 236 2.91 -3.83 13.48
CA VAL A 236 3.87 -4.79 14.03
C VAL A 236 5.09 -4.88 13.12
N LEU A 237 4.86 -4.90 11.80
CA LEU A 237 5.92 -4.98 10.81
C LEU A 237 5.51 -4.28 9.51
N ASN A 238 6.41 -3.46 8.98
CA ASN A 238 6.32 -2.95 7.61
C ASN A 238 6.98 -3.96 6.67
N ILE A 239 6.26 -4.48 5.68
CA ILE A 239 6.80 -5.49 4.76
C ILE A 239 7.55 -4.82 3.60
N GLY A 240 6.93 -3.86 2.93
CA GLY A 240 7.49 -3.21 1.73
C GLY A 240 6.41 -2.94 0.68
N GLN A 241 6.84 -2.78 -0.58
CA GLN A 241 5.91 -2.81 -1.72
C GLN A 241 5.26 -4.20 -1.81
N GLY A 242 3.97 -4.25 -2.18
CA GLY A 242 3.25 -5.51 -2.30
C GLY A 242 1.77 -5.31 -2.58
N SER A 243 1.04 -6.40 -2.72
CA SER A 243 -0.42 -6.43 -2.80
C SER A 243 -0.96 -7.55 -1.90
N PRO A 244 -1.37 -7.24 -0.65
CA PRO A 244 -1.96 -8.19 0.28
C PRO A 244 -3.16 -8.93 -0.31
N THR A 245 -3.23 -10.24 -0.12
CA THR A 245 -4.38 -11.06 -0.54
C THR A 245 -4.89 -12.07 0.48
N ASN A 246 -4.12 -12.42 1.51
CA ASN A 246 -4.57 -13.32 2.56
C ASN A 246 -3.71 -13.16 3.83
N VAL A 247 -4.32 -13.48 4.98
CA VAL A 247 -3.66 -13.59 6.28
C VAL A 247 -4.15 -14.85 6.97
N VAL A 248 -3.24 -15.79 7.27
CA VAL A 248 -3.58 -17.03 7.98
C VAL A 248 -2.58 -17.30 9.09
N PHE A 249 -3.05 -17.67 10.28
CA PHE A 249 -2.21 -18.16 11.35
C PHE A 249 -2.01 -19.67 11.23
N GLY A 250 -0.79 -20.16 11.47
CA GLY A 250 -0.38 -21.57 11.27
C GLY A 250 -1.04 -22.62 12.18
N ARG A 251 -2.17 -22.30 12.82
CA ARG A 251 -2.88 -23.21 13.73
C ARG A 251 -3.28 -24.50 13.02
N GLY A 252 -2.93 -25.63 13.62
CA GLY A 252 -3.26 -26.96 13.10
C GLY A 252 -2.34 -27.43 11.96
N ALA A 253 -1.38 -26.62 11.53
CA ALA A 253 -0.45 -27.02 10.49
C ALA A 253 0.48 -28.13 11.01
N LYS A 254 0.72 -29.15 10.19
CA LYS A 254 1.75 -30.17 10.42
C LYS A 254 3.11 -29.69 9.91
N PHE A 255 3.51 -28.53 10.42
CA PHE A 255 4.80 -27.90 10.19
C PHE A 255 5.58 -27.85 11.50
N PRO A 256 6.90 -27.57 11.48
CA PRO A 256 7.66 -27.27 12.69
C PRO A 256 6.98 -26.20 13.55
N VAL A 257 7.10 -26.31 14.88
CA VAL A 257 6.38 -25.45 15.85
C VAL A 257 6.50 -23.95 15.55
N ARG A 258 7.66 -23.49 15.07
CA ARG A 258 7.86 -22.07 14.69
C ARG A 258 6.83 -21.58 13.67
N TYR A 259 6.55 -22.41 12.66
CA TYR A 259 5.60 -22.14 11.58
C TYR A 259 4.14 -22.31 12.01
N GLN A 260 3.87 -23.21 12.97
CA GLN A 260 2.54 -23.31 13.58
C GLN A 260 2.14 -22.04 14.34
N LYS A 261 3.14 -21.25 14.76
CA LYS A 261 2.98 -19.99 15.50
C LYS A 261 3.25 -18.74 14.66
N SER A 262 3.40 -18.88 13.34
CA SER A 262 3.59 -17.76 12.43
C SER A 262 2.26 -17.26 11.87
N ILE A 263 2.23 -15.97 11.53
CA ILE A 263 1.24 -15.44 10.58
C ILE A 263 1.81 -15.62 9.17
N TYR A 264 1.02 -16.15 8.26
CA TYR A 264 1.31 -16.20 6.84
C TYR A 264 0.65 -15.02 6.14
N ALA A 265 1.44 -14.20 5.47
CA ALA A 265 0.98 -13.02 4.74
C ALA A 265 1.26 -13.20 3.25
N PHE A 266 0.22 -13.13 2.42
CA PHE A 266 0.28 -13.42 0.99
C PHE A 266 0.40 -12.14 0.18
N ASP A 267 1.37 -12.09 -0.74
CA ASP A 267 1.61 -10.98 -1.65
C ASP A 267 1.42 -11.41 -3.11
N TRP A 268 0.38 -10.89 -3.75
CA TRP A 268 0.06 -11.15 -5.16
C TRP A 268 1.08 -10.55 -6.13
N SER A 269 1.60 -9.35 -5.83
CA SER A 269 2.44 -8.58 -6.77
C SER A 269 3.78 -9.27 -7.00
N PHE A 270 4.38 -9.82 -5.95
CA PHE A 270 5.73 -10.41 -6.03
C PHE A 270 5.76 -11.91 -5.80
N GLY A 271 4.60 -12.52 -5.56
CA GLY A 271 4.43 -13.96 -5.43
C GLY A 271 5.20 -14.55 -4.26
N ILE A 272 5.03 -13.92 -3.09
CA ILE A 272 5.69 -14.33 -1.85
C ILE A 272 4.64 -14.58 -0.77
N ILE A 273 4.74 -15.73 -0.11
CA ILE A 273 4.13 -15.99 1.19
C ILE A 273 5.21 -15.69 2.23
N TYR A 274 4.98 -14.69 3.07
CA TYR A 274 5.84 -14.40 4.21
C TYR A 274 5.35 -15.18 5.42
N ALA A 275 6.26 -15.83 6.17
CA ALA A 275 5.99 -16.25 7.54
C ALA A 275 6.47 -15.14 8.49
N ILE A 276 5.56 -14.59 9.28
CA ILE A 276 5.83 -13.55 10.26
C ILE A 276 5.91 -14.21 11.63
N HIS A 277 7.10 -14.20 12.21
CA HIS A 277 7.41 -14.77 13.51
C HIS A 277 7.17 -13.73 14.59
N LEU A 278 6.10 -13.90 15.35
CA LEU A 278 5.70 -12.96 16.40
C LEU A 278 6.53 -13.13 17.67
N GLN A 279 6.95 -12.00 18.22
CA GLN A 279 7.65 -11.92 19.50
C GLN A 279 6.86 -10.96 20.42
N PRO A 280 6.34 -11.43 21.56
CA PRO A 280 5.65 -10.54 22.50
C PRO A 280 6.56 -9.39 22.95
N ASN A 281 6.07 -8.15 22.80
CA ASN A 281 6.74 -6.95 23.29
C ASN A 281 5.73 -6.05 24.01
N GLY A 282 5.88 -5.92 25.33
CA GLY A 282 4.91 -5.20 26.16
C GLY A 282 3.51 -5.80 26.02
N SER A 283 2.54 -4.97 25.66
CA SER A 283 1.13 -5.29 25.43
C SER A 283 0.79 -5.65 23.98
N THR A 284 1.81 -5.73 23.12
CA THR A 284 1.72 -5.99 21.68
C THR A 284 2.82 -6.96 21.22
N TYR A 285 3.17 -6.93 19.94
CA TYR A 285 4.16 -7.78 19.31
C TYR A 285 5.16 -6.97 18.50
N GLU A 286 6.40 -7.45 18.47
CA GLU A 286 7.31 -7.24 17.34
C GLU A 286 7.22 -8.46 16.41
N GLY A 287 7.62 -8.28 15.16
CA GLY A 287 7.62 -9.36 14.17
C GLY A 287 8.91 -9.37 13.37
N ASP A 288 9.46 -10.56 13.17
CA ASP A 288 10.44 -10.81 12.11
C ASP A 288 9.76 -11.53 10.94
N ARG A 289 10.29 -11.41 9.73
CA ARG A 289 9.76 -12.11 8.56
C ARG A 289 10.74 -13.12 8.00
N GLU A 290 10.15 -14.15 7.42
CA GLU A 290 10.83 -15.15 6.60
C GLU A 290 10.11 -15.26 5.25
N GLU A 291 10.85 -15.36 4.15
CA GLU A 291 10.30 -15.78 2.86
C GLU A 291 9.97 -17.28 2.96
N PHE A 292 8.73 -17.61 3.31
CA PHE A 292 8.31 -19.00 3.54
C PHE A 292 8.19 -19.77 2.22
N LEU A 293 7.59 -19.12 1.22
CA LEU A 293 7.43 -19.67 -0.11
C LEU A 293 7.40 -18.52 -1.11
N SER A 294 8.05 -18.70 -2.26
CA SER A 294 7.96 -17.73 -3.36
C SER A 294 8.01 -18.39 -4.72
N GLY A 295 7.56 -17.66 -5.75
CA GLY A 295 7.70 -18.04 -7.14
C GLY A 295 7.64 -16.82 -8.08
N ILE A 296 8.16 -16.98 -9.29
CA ILE A 296 8.32 -15.88 -10.25
C ILE A 296 7.76 -16.31 -11.63
N PRO A 297 6.53 -15.92 -11.99
CA PRO A 297 5.50 -15.30 -11.15
C PRO A 297 4.76 -16.37 -10.30
N LEU A 298 4.17 -15.93 -9.18
CA LEU A 298 3.26 -16.75 -8.38
C LEU A 298 2.13 -15.86 -7.84
N PRO A 299 1.11 -15.49 -8.65
CA PRO A 299 0.11 -14.50 -8.27
C PRO A 299 -0.85 -15.07 -7.20
N LEU A 300 -0.46 -14.97 -5.94
CA LEU A 300 -1.12 -15.54 -4.77
C LEU A 300 -2.47 -14.85 -4.46
N THR A 301 -3.54 -15.63 -4.31
CA THR A 301 -4.90 -15.09 -4.12
C THR A 301 -5.50 -15.37 -2.76
N ASP A 302 -5.44 -16.61 -2.28
CA ASP A 302 -6.01 -16.99 -0.99
C ASP A 302 -5.35 -18.28 -0.48
N GLY A 303 -5.41 -18.54 0.82
CA GLY A 303 -4.85 -19.75 1.42
C GLY A 303 -5.47 -20.11 2.76
N VAL A 304 -5.33 -21.39 3.15
CA VAL A 304 -5.84 -21.94 4.42
C VAL A 304 -4.96 -23.09 4.90
N ILE A 305 -4.94 -23.34 6.21
CA ILE A 305 -4.47 -24.63 6.74
C ILE A 305 -5.62 -25.64 6.66
N GLY A 306 -5.42 -26.70 5.88
CA GLY A 306 -6.41 -27.75 5.66
C GLY A 306 -6.52 -28.74 6.82
N PRO A 307 -7.57 -29.59 6.81
CA PRO A 307 -7.84 -30.55 7.89
C PRO A 307 -6.78 -31.65 8.02
N ASP A 308 -5.99 -31.89 6.98
CA ASP A 308 -4.85 -32.81 7.00
C ASP A 308 -3.57 -32.17 7.60
N GLY A 309 -3.60 -30.88 7.91
CA GLY A 309 -2.49 -30.07 8.43
C GLY A 309 -1.57 -29.50 7.35
N ALA A 310 -1.88 -29.66 6.06
CA ALA A 310 -1.14 -29.00 4.97
C ALA A 310 -1.66 -27.58 4.76
N MET A 311 -0.82 -26.69 4.23
CA MET A 311 -1.27 -25.41 3.70
C MET A 311 -1.78 -25.59 2.27
N TYR A 312 -2.95 -25.04 1.98
CA TYR A 312 -3.51 -24.95 0.64
C TYR A 312 -3.53 -23.49 0.23
N PHE A 313 -3.14 -23.20 -1.02
CA PHE A 313 -3.29 -21.86 -1.56
C PHE A 313 -3.60 -21.86 -3.04
N MET A 314 -4.21 -20.78 -3.50
CA MET A 314 -4.57 -20.58 -4.88
C MET A 314 -3.77 -19.46 -5.55
N THR A 315 -3.54 -19.61 -6.84
CA THR A 315 -3.04 -18.56 -7.72
C THR A 315 -4.14 -18.03 -8.65
N GLY A 316 -3.90 -16.86 -9.25
CA GLY A 316 -4.70 -16.34 -10.35
C GLY A 316 -5.10 -14.89 -10.14
N GLY A 317 -6.38 -14.59 -10.37
CA GLY A 317 -6.90 -13.22 -10.36
C GLY A 317 -6.57 -12.46 -11.64
N ARG A 318 -7.26 -11.34 -11.88
CA ARG A 318 -7.08 -10.49 -13.08
C ARG A 318 -7.13 -11.26 -14.41
N ARG A 319 -7.97 -12.31 -14.49
CA ARG A 319 -8.16 -13.20 -15.64
C ARG A 319 -6.93 -14.07 -15.99
N LEU A 320 -6.04 -14.27 -15.03
CA LEU A 320 -5.04 -15.32 -15.09
C LEU A 320 -5.69 -16.67 -14.76
N ASP A 321 -5.12 -17.74 -15.28
CA ASP A 321 -5.49 -19.10 -14.90
C ASP A 321 -5.26 -19.31 -13.39
N SER A 322 -6.06 -20.19 -12.81
CA SER A 322 -6.00 -20.51 -11.38
C SER A 322 -5.49 -21.92 -11.17
N ASP A 323 -4.50 -22.04 -10.29
CA ASP A 323 -4.01 -23.32 -9.79
C ASP A 323 -4.27 -23.43 -8.28
N LEU A 324 -4.38 -24.67 -7.79
CA LEU A 324 -4.42 -24.99 -6.37
C LEU A 324 -3.14 -25.74 -5.99
N TYR A 325 -2.44 -25.22 -5.00
CA TYR A 325 -1.22 -25.81 -4.44
C TYR A 325 -1.50 -26.41 -3.07
N ARG A 326 -0.81 -27.52 -2.75
CA ARG A 326 -0.77 -28.14 -1.42
C ARG A 326 0.66 -28.21 -0.94
N VAL A 327 0.95 -27.60 0.20
CA VAL A 327 2.26 -27.54 0.83
C VAL A 327 2.26 -28.38 2.10
N HIS A 328 3.14 -29.37 2.17
CA HIS A 328 3.34 -30.20 3.36
C HIS A 328 4.83 -30.29 3.70
N TYR A 329 5.16 -30.41 4.98
CA TYR A 329 6.54 -30.55 5.44
C TYR A 329 7.05 -31.97 5.18
N VAL A 330 8.31 -32.09 4.75
CA VAL A 330 9.00 -33.36 4.45
C VAL A 330 10.34 -33.50 5.16
N GLY A 331 10.69 -32.55 6.03
CA GLY A 331 11.94 -32.60 6.81
C GLY A 331 11.81 -33.43 8.08
N ASP A 332 12.89 -33.44 8.87
CA ASP A 332 13.03 -34.29 10.05
C ASP A 332 12.60 -33.61 11.37
N GLU A 333 12.28 -32.31 11.36
CA GLU A 333 11.83 -31.61 12.57
C GLU A 333 10.43 -32.09 13.01
N SER A 334 10.17 -32.02 14.32
CA SER A 334 8.87 -32.41 14.87
C SER A 334 7.75 -31.51 14.36
N VAL A 335 6.69 -32.15 13.87
CA VAL A 335 5.42 -31.52 13.45
C VAL A 335 4.29 -31.77 14.45
N ALA A 336 4.63 -32.23 15.67
CA ALA A 336 3.64 -32.38 16.73
C ALA A 336 2.96 -31.03 17.01
N ALA A 337 1.66 -31.06 17.30
CA ALA A 337 0.90 -29.85 17.59
C ALA A 337 1.53 -29.08 18.74
N ALA A 338 1.72 -27.77 18.56
CA ALA A 338 2.17 -26.89 19.62
C ALA A 338 1.18 -26.92 20.79
N THR A 339 1.62 -27.42 21.96
CA THR A 339 0.77 -27.53 23.16
C THR A 339 0.80 -26.28 24.03
N ASP A 340 1.88 -25.49 23.92
CA ASP A 340 2.10 -24.35 24.79
C ASP A 340 1.49 -23.10 24.16
N LYS A 341 0.44 -22.57 24.80
CA LYS A 341 -0.05 -21.23 24.48
C LYS A 341 1.00 -20.20 24.91
N THR A 342 1.23 -19.19 24.09
CA THR A 342 2.06 -18.04 24.47
C THR A 342 1.49 -17.39 25.74
N GLU A 343 2.27 -17.20 26.81
CA GLU A 343 1.74 -16.58 28.02
C GLU A 343 1.46 -15.09 27.82
N LEU A 344 0.33 -14.59 28.35
CA LEU A 344 0.04 -13.16 28.35
C LEU A 344 1.02 -12.43 29.28
N THR A 345 1.73 -11.46 28.72
CA THR A 345 2.55 -10.52 29.48
C THR A 345 1.68 -9.70 30.44
N GLU A 346 2.31 -9.05 31.42
CA GLU A 346 1.57 -8.13 32.31
C GLU A 346 0.98 -6.94 31.53
N GLY A 347 1.73 -6.41 30.56
CA GLY A 347 1.22 -5.35 29.69
C GLY A 347 -0.02 -5.77 28.89
N ASN A 348 -0.05 -7.02 28.42
CA ASN A 348 -1.22 -7.59 27.73
C ASN A 348 -2.45 -7.59 28.64
N LYS A 349 -2.31 -8.01 29.90
CA LYS A 349 -3.40 -8.03 30.87
C LYS A 349 -3.92 -6.63 31.17
N ILE A 350 -3.00 -5.68 31.39
CA ILE A 350 -3.35 -4.26 31.63
C ILE A 350 -4.10 -3.68 30.43
N ARG A 351 -3.59 -3.86 29.21
CA ARG A 351 -4.27 -3.43 27.98
C ARG A 351 -5.67 -4.00 27.91
N ARG A 352 -5.83 -5.32 28.03
CA ARG A 352 -7.14 -5.99 27.94
C ARG A 352 -8.11 -5.51 29.01
N GLU A 353 -7.64 -5.21 30.23
CA GLU A 353 -8.46 -4.61 31.28
C GLU A 353 -8.94 -3.19 30.90
N LEU A 354 -8.05 -2.35 30.35
CA LEU A 354 -8.42 -1.03 29.83
C LEU A 354 -9.45 -1.12 28.70
N GLU A 355 -9.27 -2.09 27.80
CA GLU A 355 -10.16 -2.33 26.67
C GLU A 355 -11.59 -2.72 27.09
N THR A 356 -11.77 -3.24 28.31
CA THR A 356 -13.12 -3.45 28.85
C THR A 356 -13.89 -2.14 29.00
N TYR A 357 -13.24 -0.99 29.08
CA TYR A 357 -13.88 0.33 29.16
C TYR A 357 -14.17 0.95 27.78
N HIS A 358 -13.88 0.25 26.68
CA HIS A 358 -14.11 0.74 25.30
C HIS A 358 -15.57 0.58 24.85
N SER A 359 -16.52 0.63 25.80
CA SER A 359 -17.94 0.43 25.52
C SER A 359 -18.80 1.26 26.46
N GLY A 360 -19.00 2.54 26.10
CA GLY A 360 -19.83 3.47 26.85
C GLY A 360 -19.34 3.78 28.27
N PRO A 361 -20.07 4.65 29.00
CA PRO A 361 -19.67 5.06 30.33
C PRO A 361 -19.68 3.92 31.36
N LYS A 362 -18.64 3.84 32.19
CA LYS A 362 -18.51 2.87 33.30
C LYS A 362 -17.92 3.54 34.53
N GLN A 363 -18.50 3.25 35.69
CA GLN A 363 -18.02 3.80 36.95
C GLN A 363 -16.58 3.38 37.24
N GLY A 364 -15.73 4.32 37.66
CA GLY A 364 -14.33 4.07 37.99
C GLY A 364 -13.38 4.00 36.80
N ALA A 365 -13.89 4.04 35.56
CA ALA A 365 -13.09 3.95 34.34
C ALA A 365 -12.00 5.05 34.27
N VAL A 366 -12.37 6.31 34.55
CA VAL A 366 -11.41 7.43 34.54
C VAL A 366 -10.31 7.20 35.57
N ASP A 367 -10.64 6.80 36.79
CA ASP A 367 -9.65 6.63 37.86
C ASP A 367 -8.72 5.44 37.61
N PHE A 368 -9.22 4.38 36.96
CA PHE A 368 -8.40 3.25 36.53
C PHE A 368 -7.51 3.61 35.34
N ALA A 369 -8.04 4.28 34.32
CA ALA A 369 -7.33 4.53 33.07
C ALA A 369 -6.34 5.71 33.14
N TRP A 370 -6.63 6.76 33.92
CA TRP A 370 -5.81 7.97 33.98
C TRP A 370 -4.32 7.71 34.29
N PRO A 371 -3.96 6.85 35.27
CA PRO A 371 -2.56 6.54 35.57
C PRO A 371 -1.80 5.85 34.43
N TYR A 372 -2.49 5.31 33.43
CA TYR A 372 -1.87 4.63 32.29
C TYR A 372 -1.66 5.54 31.07
N LEU A 373 -2.10 6.80 31.11
CA LEU A 373 -1.88 7.77 30.04
C LEU A 373 -0.40 8.15 29.84
N ASN A 374 0.46 7.94 30.84
CA ASN A 374 1.91 8.13 30.72
C ASN A 374 2.70 6.83 30.60
N ASN A 375 2.03 5.71 30.31
CA ASN A 375 2.72 4.45 30.14
C ASN A 375 3.67 4.51 28.93
N GLU A 376 4.87 3.94 29.07
CA GLU A 376 5.85 3.85 27.98
C GLU A 376 5.39 2.92 26.86
N ASP A 377 4.56 1.92 27.19
CA ASP A 377 3.88 1.09 26.20
C ASP A 377 2.75 1.86 25.55
N ARG A 378 2.95 2.17 24.27
CA ARG A 378 2.02 2.95 23.46
C ARG A 378 0.65 2.30 23.28
N PHE A 379 0.55 0.97 23.28
CA PHE A 379 -0.74 0.29 23.15
C PHE A 379 -1.53 0.38 24.45
N ILE A 380 -0.86 0.34 25.61
CA ILE A 380 -1.49 0.62 26.92
C ILE A 380 -1.93 2.08 27.00
N GLN A 381 -1.05 3.02 26.63
CA GLN A 381 -1.34 4.44 26.60
C GLN A 381 -2.55 4.76 25.69
N TYR A 382 -2.59 4.16 24.50
CA TYR A 382 -3.70 4.31 23.55
C TYR A 382 -5.00 3.77 24.13
N ALA A 383 -4.99 2.54 24.68
CA ALA A 383 -6.17 1.94 25.32
C ALA A 383 -6.68 2.79 26.49
N ALA A 384 -5.78 3.30 27.33
CA ALA A 384 -6.14 4.21 28.42
C ALA A 384 -6.84 5.49 27.92
N ARG A 385 -6.35 6.08 26.82
CA ARG A 385 -7.00 7.26 26.22
C ARG A 385 -8.38 6.91 25.69
N VAL A 386 -8.53 5.81 24.95
CA VAL A 386 -9.84 5.38 24.41
C VAL A 386 -10.82 5.08 25.55
N ALA A 387 -10.38 4.43 26.62
CA ALA A 387 -11.20 4.20 27.82
C ALA A 387 -11.78 5.50 28.40
N ILE A 388 -10.97 6.57 28.47
CA ILE A 388 -11.41 7.90 28.95
C ILE A 388 -12.32 8.61 27.95
N GLU A 389 -12.06 8.47 26.64
CA GLU A 389 -12.89 9.01 25.56
C GLU A 389 -14.32 8.43 25.56
N HIS A 390 -14.53 7.24 26.12
CA HIS A 390 -15.86 6.65 26.35
C HIS A 390 -16.59 7.20 27.59
N GLN A 391 -15.92 8.01 28.43
CA GLN A 391 -16.51 8.55 29.66
C GLN A 391 -17.05 9.97 29.48
N PRO A 392 -18.07 10.37 30.26
CA PRO A 392 -18.61 11.72 30.22
C PRO A 392 -17.52 12.79 30.43
N LEU A 393 -17.48 13.76 29.52
CA LEU A 393 -16.46 14.82 29.50
C LEU A 393 -16.32 15.57 30.84
N SER A 394 -17.43 15.75 31.56
CA SER A 394 -17.47 16.42 32.86
C SER A 394 -16.65 15.74 33.95
N GLU A 395 -16.36 14.45 33.82
CA GLU A 395 -15.62 13.67 34.82
C GLU A 395 -14.11 13.90 34.74
N TRP A 396 -13.58 14.25 33.57
CA TRP A 396 -12.13 14.24 33.33
C TRP A 396 -11.56 15.51 32.70
N GLN A 397 -12.36 16.40 32.09
CA GLN A 397 -11.86 17.63 31.45
C GLN A 397 -11.02 18.52 32.39
N ASN A 398 -11.38 18.58 33.68
CA ASN A 398 -10.66 19.39 34.66
C ASN A 398 -9.30 18.79 35.00
N LYS A 399 -9.18 17.45 34.98
CA LYS A 399 -7.90 16.76 35.19
C LYS A 399 -6.88 17.19 34.13
N VAL A 400 -7.30 17.33 32.87
CA VAL A 400 -6.44 17.82 31.76
C VAL A 400 -5.86 19.21 32.06
N TYR A 401 -6.68 20.16 32.55
CA TYR A 401 -6.21 21.54 32.78
C TYR A 401 -5.20 21.67 33.92
N THR A 402 -5.25 20.74 34.87
CA THR A 402 -4.40 20.74 36.06
C THR A 402 -3.21 19.80 35.95
N GLU A 403 -3.17 18.96 34.91
CA GLU A 403 -2.13 17.95 34.69
C GLU A 403 -0.74 18.58 34.59
N LYS A 404 0.24 17.90 35.20
CA LYS A 404 1.65 18.32 35.27
C LYS A 404 2.57 17.35 34.57
N ASP A 405 2.18 16.08 34.45
CA ASP A 405 2.91 15.12 33.66
C ASP A 405 2.70 15.43 32.16
N PRO A 406 3.76 15.73 31.40
CA PRO A 406 3.63 16.18 30.01
C PRO A 406 3.05 15.10 29.09
N VAL A 407 3.32 13.82 29.37
CA VAL A 407 2.83 12.70 28.56
C VAL A 407 1.32 12.53 28.76
N THR A 408 0.88 12.48 30.03
CA THR A 408 -0.54 12.45 30.41
C THR A 408 -1.28 13.65 29.85
N LEU A 409 -0.69 14.85 29.93
CA LEU A 409 -1.26 16.08 29.39
C LEU A 409 -1.47 15.99 27.87
N ALA A 410 -0.48 15.50 27.11
CA ALA A 410 -0.60 15.34 25.67
C ALA A 410 -1.79 14.43 25.30
N GLN A 411 -1.90 13.26 25.94
CA GLN A 411 -3.00 12.32 25.72
C GLN A 411 -4.36 12.93 26.11
N GLY A 412 -4.42 13.58 27.27
CA GLY A 412 -5.63 14.24 27.76
C GLY A 412 -6.09 15.38 26.86
N VAL A 413 -5.16 16.17 26.31
CA VAL A 413 -5.48 17.23 25.34
C VAL A 413 -5.94 16.63 24.02
N ILE A 414 -5.37 15.51 23.56
CA ILE A 414 -5.82 14.84 22.34
C ILE A 414 -7.27 14.36 22.48
N ALA A 415 -7.58 13.67 23.59
CA ALA A 415 -8.95 13.25 23.90
C ALA A 415 -9.89 14.46 24.00
N LEU A 416 -9.48 15.51 24.71
CA LEU A 416 -10.29 16.72 24.89
C LEU A 416 -10.50 17.49 23.59
N ALA A 417 -9.53 17.47 22.67
CA ALA A 417 -9.67 18.11 21.37
C ALA A 417 -10.71 17.42 20.48
N ARG A 418 -10.87 16.10 20.60
CA ARG A 418 -11.84 15.29 19.86
C ARG A 418 -13.26 15.36 20.43
N HIS A 419 -13.38 15.37 21.76
CA HIS A 419 -14.67 15.30 22.45
C HIS A 419 -15.19 16.65 22.96
N GLY A 420 -14.30 17.63 23.10
CA GLY A 420 -14.64 18.96 23.60
C GLY A 420 -15.16 19.90 22.51
N SER A 421 -15.44 21.13 22.94
CA SER A 421 -15.80 22.23 22.05
C SER A 421 -14.75 23.36 22.06
N LYS A 422 -14.91 24.35 21.17
CA LYS A 422 -14.05 25.53 21.03
C LYS A 422 -13.81 26.28 22.35
N SER A 423 -14.72 26.21 23.34
CA SER A 423 -14.55 26.85 24.65
C SER A 423 -13.36 26.31 25.45
N HIS A 424 -12.87 25.11 25.14
CA HIS A 424 -11.72 24.51 25.81
C HIS A 424 -10.38 24.90 25.18
N GLN A 425 -10.38 25.43 23.95
CA GLN A 425 -9.17 25.70 23.17
C GLN A 425 -8.12 26.50 23.96
N SER A 426 -8.52 27.63 24.53
CA SER A 426 -7.59 28.50 25.26
C SER A 426 -7.00 27.81 26.48
N LYS A 427 -7.75 26.95 27.18
CA LYS A 427 -7.26 26.23 28.35
C LYS A 427 -6.26 25.15 27.95
N MET A 428 -6.55 24.39 26.90
CA MET A 428 -5.64 23.36 26.39
C MET A 428 -4.32 23.96 25.90
N LEU A 429 -4.38 25.00 25.06
CA LEU A 429 -3.17 25.65 24.56
C LEU A 429 -2.33 26.25 25.69
N ASN A 430 -2.94 26.88 26.69
CA ASN A 430 -2.20 27.38 27.85
C ASN A 430 -1.58 26.27 28.69
N ALA A 431 -2.25 25.12 28.84
CA ALA A 431 -1.68 23.96 29.53
C ALA A 431 -0.46 23.42 28.77
N LEU A 432 -0.55 23.27 27.44
CA LEU A 432 0.57 22.83 26.61
C LEU A 432 1.76 23.80 26.68
N LEU A 433 1.50 25.12 26.64
CA LEU A 433 2.53 26.16 26.74
C LEU A 433 3.29 26.18 28.07
N ALA A 434 2.76 25.52 29.12
CA ALA A 434 3.42 25.45 30.43
C ALA A 434 4.50 24.35 30.51
N VAL A 435 4.58 23.47 29.51
CA VAL A 435 5.58 22.39 29.43
C VAL A 435 6.87 22.93 28.82
N ASP A 436 8.03 22.43 29.24
CA ASP A 436 9.30 22.66 28.52
C ASP A 436 9.49 21.58 27.45
N LEU A 437 9.10 21.89 26.20
CA LEU A 437 9.16 20.92 25.10
C LEU A 437 10.59 20.42 24.84
N LYS A 438 11.61 21.27 25.03
CA LYS A 438 13.01 20.91 24.72
C LYS A 438 13.56 19.84 25.68
N ALA A 439 13.02 19.75 26.88
CA ALA A 439 13.43 18.78 27.89
C ALA A 439 12.83 17.38 27.67
N LEU A 440 11.84 17.24 26.78
CA LEU A 440 11.17 15.97 26.52
C LEU A 440 11.97 15.07 25.57
N SER A 441 11.72 13.76 25.63
CA SER A 441 12.20 12.80 24.64
C SER A 441 11.66 13.15 23.24
N PRO A 442 12.33 12.74 22.14
CA PRO A 442 11.85 13.03 20.78
C PRO A 442 10.41 12.58 20.53
N GLN A 443 10.01 11.40 21.03
CA GLN A 443 8.63 10.92 20.91
C GLN A 443 7.64 11.79 21.70
N ASN A 444 7.96 12.15 22.93
CA ASN A 444 7.08 13.02 23.73
C ASN A 444 6.97 14.44 23.15
N GLN A 445 7.99 14.91 22.42
CA GLN A 445 7.90 16.14 21.64
C GLN A 445 6.88 16.00 20.50
N VAL A 446 6.89 14.87 19.79
CA VAL A 446 5.90 14.56 18.74
C VAL A 446 4.49 14.53 19.31
N ASP A 447 4.27 13.87 20.45
CA ASP A 447 2.96 13.78 21.11
C ASP A 447 2.41 15.17 21.48
N MET A 448 3.25 16.02 22.07
CA MET A 448 2.90 17.40 22.43
C MET A 448 2.60 18.26 21.19
N LEU A 449 3.43 18.14 20.14
CA LEU A 449 3.19 18.84 18.88
C LEU A 449 1.90 18.36 18.20
N ARG A 450 1.59 17.06 18.27
CA ARG A 450 0.32 16.50 17.81
C ARG A 450 -0.86 17.05 18.60
N ALA A 451 -0.74 17.23 19.91
CA ALA A 451 -1.78 17.85 20.74
C ALA A 451 -2.04 19.33 20.35
N PHE A 452 -0.99 20.10 20.06
CA PHE A 452 -1.13 21.45 19.48
C PHE A 452 -1.85 21.40 18.14
N GLU A 453 -1.38 20.56 17.23
CA GLU A 453 -1.92 20.42 15.89
C GLU A 453 -3.40 20.06 15.91
N LEU A 454 -3.78 19.04 16.69
CA LEU A 454 -5.14 18.55 16.79
C LEU A 454 -6.07 19.63 17.36
N THR A 455 -5.63 20.33 18.43
CA THR A 455 -6.37 21.46 19.01
C THR A 455 -6.62 22.57 17.99
N LEU A 456 -5.63 22.88 17.15
CA LEU A 456 -5.75 23.89 16.09
C LEU A 456 -6.58 23.40 14.91
N SER A 457 -6.50 22.12 14.54
CA SER A 457 -7.29 21.54 13.44
C SER A 457 -8.78 21.50 13.76
N ARG A 458 -9.14 21.13 15.00
CA ARG A 458 -10.53 21.02 15.45
C ARG A 458 -11.17 22.37 15.72
N PHE A 459 -10.38 23.33 16.17
CA PHE A 459 -10.92 24.59 16.68
C PHE A 459 -10.44 25.83 15.93
N GLY A 460 -9.56 25.70 14.93
CA GLY A 460 -9.02 26.82 14.14
C GLY A 460 -8.01 27.69 14.90
N VAL A 461 -7.65 28.83 14.30
CA VAL A 461 -6.68 29.78 14.89
C VAL A 461 -7.20 30.33 16.24
N PRO A 462 -6.35 30.43 17.29
CA PRO A 462 -6.74 31.00 18.58
C PRO A 462 -6.78 32.53 18.52
N SER A 463 -7.07 33.20 19.65
CA SER A 463 -7.01 34.66 19.72
C SER A 463 -5.61 35.18 19.38
N ALA A 464 -5.49 36.37 18.80
CA ALA A 464 -4.21 36.93 18.33
C ALA A 464 -3.09 36.90 19.39
N GLY A 465 -3.42 37.20 20.66
CA GLY A 465 -2.45 37.13 21.75
C GLY A 465 -1.98 35.72 22.07
N LEU A 466 -2.87 34.72 21.99
CA LEU A 466 -2.51 33.32 22.20
C LEU A 466 -1.81 32.72 20.98
N GLN A 467 -2.21 33.11 19.77
CA GLN A 467 -1.52 32.78 18.52
C GLN A 467 -0.05 33.21 18.58
N SER A 468 0.22 34.46 18.96
CA SER A 468 1.60 34.96 19.13
C SER A 468 2.39 34.09 20.11
N LYS A 469 1.82 33.78 21.27
CA LYS A 469 2.49 32.93 22.28
C LYS A 469 2.82 31.53 21.74
N VAL A 470 1.91 30.92 20.99
CA VAL A 470 2.16 29.60 20.38
C VAL A 470 3.27 29.68 19.32
N ILE A 471 3.28 30.74 18.50
CA ILE A 471 4.35 30.97 17.52
C ILE A 471 5.70 31.19 18.24
N ASP A 472 5.74 32.06 19.25
CA ASP A 472 6.95 32.38 20.01
C ASP A 472 7.52 31.13 20.72
N TYR A 473 6.65 30.22 21.13
CA TYR A 473 7.02 28.96 21.75
C TYR A 473 7.55 27.91 20.74
N LEU A 474 6.88 27.73 19.60
CA LEU A 474 7.20 26.68 18.63
C LEU A 474 8.26 27.09 17.59
N SER A 475 8.28 28.34 17.14
CA SER A 475 9.17 28.79 16.06
C SER A 475 10.66 28.58 16.37
N PRO A 476 11.16 28.81 17.61
CA PRO A 476 12.57 28.53 17.95
C PRO A 476 12.97 27.05 17.89
N LEU A 477 12.00 26.13 17.78
CA LEU A 477 12.22 24.69 17.66
C LEU A 477 12.31 24.22 16.20
N TYR A 478 12.04 25.10 15.24
CA TYR A 478 12.05 24.81 13.82
C TYR A 478 13.22 25.51 13.11
N PRO A 479 14.05 24.79 12.31
CA PRO A 479 14.05 23.34 12.07
C PRO A 479 14.41 22.47 13.29
N ALA A 480 13.81 21.29 13.36
CA ALA A 480 14.06 20.25 14.34
C ALA A 480 14.99 19.16 13.79
N LYS A 481 15.40 18.23 14.66
CA LYS A 481 16.35 17.15 14.35
C LYS A 481 15.77 16.00 13.53
N THR A 482 14.46 15.78 13.59
CA THR A 482 13.79 14.64 12.94
C THR A 482 12.75 15.13 11.96
N ASP A 483 12.51 14.36 10.90
CA ASP A 483 11.50 14.67 9.90
C ASP A 483 10.08 14.79 10.46
N VAL A 484 9.67 13.90 11.36
CA VAL A 484 8.30 13.94 11.95
C VAL A 484 8.05 15.25 12.68
N MET A 485 9.03 15.73 13.45
CA MET A 485 8.94 17.04 14.12
C MET A 485 8.95 18.19 13.12
N ASN A 486 9.80 18.14 12.08
CA ASN A 486 9.82 19.17 11.03
C ASN A 486 8.49 19.22 10.28
N GLN A 487 7.85 18.09 10.00
CA GLN A 487 6.52 18.02 9.40
C GLN A 487 5.48 18.71 10.30
N LEU A 488 5.41 18.33 11.58
CA LEU A 488 4.47 18.92 12.54
C LEU A 488 4.69 20.43 12.73
N LEU A 489 5.94 20.86 12.92
CA LEU A 489 6.30 22.25 13.15
C LEU A 489 6.04 23.11 11.92
N SER A 490 6.53 22.69 10.74
CA SER A 490 6.34 23.45 9.50
C SER A 490 4.86 23.67 9.20
N LYS A 491 4.04 22.62 9.31
CA LYS A 491 2.60 22.66 9.11
C LYS A 491 1.89 23.56 10.13
N THR A 492 2.21 23.41 11.42
CA THR A 492 1.59 24.20 12.50
C THR A 492 1.96 25.68 12.39
N LEU A 493 3.23 26.00 12.14
CA LEU A 493 3.71 27.37 11.98
C LEU A 493 3.20 28.01 10.69
N ALA A 494 3.07 27.25 9.61
CA ALA A 494 2.43 27.70 8.37
C ALA A 494 0.97 28.07 8.61
N PHE A 495 0.20 27.20 9.27
CA PHE A 495 -1.20 27.46 9.64
C PHE A 495 -1.36 28.70 10.52
N LEU A 496 -0.43 28.91 11.47
CA LEU A 496 -0.42 30.09 12.34
C LEU A 496 0.18 31.34 11.67
N ASN A 497 0.64 31.27 10.42
CA ASN A 497 1.29 32.36 9.68
C ASN A 497 2.51 32.96 10.41
N ASP A 498 3.40 32.11 10.94
CA ASP A 498 4.72 32.55 11.45
C ASP A 498 5.53 33.26 10.33
N PRO A 499 5.98 34.50 10.52
CA PRO A 499 6.73 35.23 9.49
C PRO A 499 8.07 34.58 9.10
N THR A 500 8.60 33.65 9.91
CA THR A 500 9.88 32.96 9.63
C THR A 500 9.73 31.58 9.00
N VAL A 501 8.51 31.04 8.90
CA VAL A 501 8.29 29.65 8.45
C VAL A 501 8.74 29.45 7.00
N VAL A 502 8.53 30.44 6.13
CA VAL A 502 8.90 30.37 4.71
C VAL A 502 10.42 30.22 4.54
N SER A 503 11.21 31.09 5.17
CA SER A 503 12.67 31.05 5.02
C SER A 503 13.27 29.77 5.60
N LYS A 504 12.79 29.32 6.76
CA LYS A 504 13.22 28.06 7.39
C LYS A 504 12.86 26.84 6.54
N THR A 505 11.65 26.79 5.99
CA THR A 505 11.18 25.66 5.18
C THR A 505 11.90 25.61 3.83
N LEU A 506 12.16 26.75 3.20
CA LEU A 506 12.93 26.79 1.96
C LEU A 506 14.39 26.35 2.16
N ALA A 507 14.99 26.63 3.32
CA ALA A 507 16.32 26.12 3.63
C ALA A 507 16.34 24.58 3.71
N LEU A 508 15.30 23.96 4.28
CA LEU A 508 15.11 22.50 4.26
C LEU A 508 14.80 21.96 2.87
N LEU A 509 14.16 22.76 2.00
CA LEU A 509 13.86 22.37 0.62
C LEU A 509 15.09 22.38 -0.30
N GLU A 510 16.08 23.20 0.04
CA GLU A 510 17.35 23.34 -0.68
C GLU A 510 18.46 22.41 -0.11
N SER A 511 18.23 21.76 1.02
CA SER A 511 19.22 20.85 1.61
C SER A 511 19.48 19.65 0.70
N LYS A 512 20.72 19.17 0.71
CA LYS A 512 21.07 17.86 0.14
C LYS A 512 20.79 16.73 1.12
N GLU A 513 20.65 17.09 2.39
CA GLU A 513 20.31 16.23 3.51
C GLU A 513 18.78 16.16 3.58
N GLY A 514 18.24 15.16 2.90
CA GLY A 514 16.91 14.63 3.16
C GLY A 514 17.10 13.16 3.47
N GLU A 515 16.81 12.74 4.68
CA GLU A 515 16.80 11.34 5.06
C GLU A 515 15.66 10.65 4.29
N ASN A 516 15.96 10.08 3.12
CA ASN A 516 15.08 9.10 2.45
C ASN A 516 15.00 7.78 3.23
N THR A 517 15.58 7.73 4.43
CA THR A 517 15.88 6.50 5.16
C THR A 517 14.65 6.00 5.92
N ASP A 518 13.91 6.80 6.68
CA ASP A 518 13.08 6.18 7.73
C ASP A 518 11.79 5.48 7.25
N VAL A 519 11.21 5.83 6.10
CA VAL A 519 9.98 5.13 5.63
C VAL A 519 10.29 4.02 4.62
N MET A 520 11.39 4.15 3.86
CA MET A 520 11.83 3.09 2.93
C MET A 520 12.79 2.09 3.58
N ALA A 521 13.76 2.55 4.37
CA ALA A 521 14.77 1.70 5.01
C ALA A 521 14.23 0.94 6.22
N ASN A 522 13.06 1.31 6.77
CA ASN A 522 12.40 0.56 7.85
C ASN A 522 11.34 -0.42 7.33
N SER A 523 11.44 -0.83 6.06
CA SER A 523 10.66 -1.93 5.51
C SER A 523 11.47 -3.22 5.57
N ALA A 524 10.81 -4.33 5.84
CA ALA A 524 11.47 -5.61 5.93
C ALA A 524 12.01 -6.10 4.58
N THR A 525 11.46 -5.59 3.47
CA THR A 525 11.84 -5.94 2.09
C THR A 525 12.27 -4.71 1.32
N GLU A 526 13.53 -4.69 0.91
CA GLU A 526 14.07 -3.63 0.06
C GLU A 526 13.37 -3.60 -1.29
N ALA A 527 12.99 -2.40 -1.73
CA ALA A 527 12.31 -2.21 -3.01
C ALA A 527 13.14 -2.75 -4.19
N SER A 528 14.48 -2.75 -4.09
CA SER A 528 15.38 -3.33 -5.10
C SER A 528 15.22 -4.85 -5.24
N ASP A 529 14.90 -5.55 -4.16
CA ASP A 529 14.76 -7.02 -4.14
C ASP A 529 13.48 -7.48 -4.83
N LEU A 530 12.57 -6.56 -5.10
CA LEU A 530 11.28 -6.80 -5.74
C LEU A 530 11.28 -6.49 -7.24
N ILE A 531 12.23 -5.67 -7.74
CA ILE A 531 12.27 -5.18 -9.13
C ILE A 531 12.17 -6.32 -10.16
N LEU A 532 12.93 -7.38 -9.96
CA LEU A 532 13.05 -8.46 -10.94
C LEU A 532 12.09 -9.63 -10.69
N ARG A 533 11.29 -9.56 -9.61
CA ARG A 533 10.29 -10.58 -9.29
C ARG A 533 8.99 -10.41 -10.08
N ASN A 534 8.69 -9.18 -10.50
CA ASN A 534 7.56 -8.91 -11.36
C ASN A 534 7.91 -7.76 -12.33
N PRO A 535 8.11 -8.03 -13.64
CA PRO A 535 8.47 -6.99 -14.60
C PRO A 535 7.45 -5.84 -14.69
N GLN A 536 6.16 -6.11 -14.50
CA GLN A 536 5.14 -5.07 -14.64
C GLN A 536 5.21 -4.04 -13.50
N TYR A 537 5.42 -4.50 -12.26
CA TYR A 537 5.46 -3.63 -11.07
C TYR A 537 6.88 -3.15 -10.77
N GLY A 538 7.86 -4.03 -10.95
CA GLY A 538 9.25 -3.78 -10.63
C GLY A 538 9.90 -2.71 -11.49
N MET A 539 9.48 -2.54 -12.75
CA MET A 539 10.03 -1.48 -13.61
C MET A 539 9.64 -0.07 -13.14
N ASP A 540 8.42 0.12 -12.65
CA ASP A 540 7.99 1.40 -12.06
C ASP A 540 8.79 1.70 -10.77
N ILE A 541 9.06 0.66 -9.97
CA ILE A 541 9.94 0.75 -8.79
C ILE A 541 11.35 1.14 -9.20
N ALA A 542 11.90 0.49 -10.22
CA ALA A 542 13.24 0.74 -10.75
C ALA A 542 13.42 2.18 -11.26
N LEU A 543 12.42 2.71 -11.99
CA LEU A 543 12.40 4.10 -12.47
C LEU A 543 12.34 5.10 -11.33
N THR A 544 11.51 4.83 -10.32
CA THR A 544 11.43 5.64 -9.10
C THR A 544 12.76 5.64 -8.36
N LEU A 545 13.36 4.48 -8.08
CA LEU A 545 14.63 4.36 -7.36
C LEU A 545 15.80 5.06 -8.08
N LYS A 546 15.81 5.06 -9.41
CA LYS A 546 16.84 5.75 -10.21
C LYS A 546 16.86 7.27 -9.96
N ASN A 547 15.72 7.89 -9.73
CA ASN A 547 15.60 9.35 -9.73
C ASN A 547 14.53 9.84 -8.74
N MET A 548 14.56 9.27 -7.53
CA MET A 548 13.61 9.58 -6.46
C MET A 548 13.79 11.02 -5.96
N PRO A 549 12.71 11.75 -5.64
CA PRO A 549 12.85 13.02 -4.93
C PRO A 549 13.42 12.78 -3.52
N PRO A 550 14.08 13.79 -2.93
CA PRO A 550 14.42 13.72 -1.50
C PRO A 550 13.14 13.68 -0.65
N ALA A 551 13.12 12.81 0.35
CA ALA A 551 11.93 12.36 1.10
C ALA A 551 10.93 13.46 1.45
N GLN A 552 11.42 14.53 2.09
CA GLN A 552 10.56 15.57 2.65
C GLN A 552 10.35 16.78 1.75
N HIS A 553 11.06 16.88 0.62
CA HIS A 553 11.02 18.09 -0.20
C HIS A 553 9.60 18.32 -0.75
N THR A 554 8.95 17.26 -1.18
CA THR A 554 7.56 17.30 -1.62
C THR A 554 6.62 17.79 -0.50
N TYR A 555 6.84 17.34 0.75
CA TYR A 555 6.05 17.78 1.90
C TYR A 555 6.22 19.28 2.17
N TYR A 556 7.47 19.73 2.28
CA TYR A 556 7.80 21.13 2.55
C TYR A 556 7.31 22.06 1.45
N GLY A 557 7.48 21.65 0.19
CA GLY A 557 6.99 22.39 -0.96
C GLY A 557 5.46 22.52 -0.97
N MET A 558 4.72 21.58 -0.37
CA MET A 558 3.27 21.65 -0.24
C MET A 558 2.82 22.47 0.97
N VAL A 559 3.47 22.31 2.13
CA VAL A 559 3.10 23.01 3.38
C VAL A 559 3.07 24.52 3.21
N ILE A 560 4.05 25.09 2.50
CA ILE A 560 4.16 26.55 2.36
C ILE A 560 3.38 27.13 1.18
N ALA A 561 2.65 26.31 0.43
CA ALA A 561 1.94 26.75 -0.78
C ALA A 561 0.84 27.80 -0.49
N ASP A 562 0.25 27.75 0.70
CA ASP A 562 -0.82 28.67 1.16
C ASP A 562 -0.33 29.79 2.08
N VAL A 563 0.95 29.84 2.42
CA VAL A 563 1.45 30.80 3.40
C VAL A 563 1.47 32.19 2.78
N GLU A 564 0.86 33.17 3.45
CA GLU A 564 0.77 34.54 2.91
C GLU A 564 1.92 35.45 3.36
N LYS A 565 2.45 35.22 4.57
CA LYS A 565 3.48 36.06 5.21
C LYS A 565 4.89 35.48 5.06
N GLY A 566 5.91 36.33 5.24
CA GLY A 566 7.32 35.90 5.23
C GLY A 566 7.95 35.78 3.84
N TRP A 567 7.23 36.11 2.77
CA TRP A 567 7.75 36.09 1.40
C TRP A 567 8.51 37.36 1.04
N THR A 568 9.67 37.18 0.39
CA THR A 568 10.37 38.21 -0.37
C THR A 568 10.41 37.81 -1.84
N PRO A 569 10.66 38.73 -2.80
CA PRO A 569 10.82 38.37 -4.21
C PRO A 569 11.84 37.26 -4.44
N ALA A 570 12.99 37.31 -3.75
CA ALA A 570 14.04 36.31 -3.85
C ALA A 570 13.59 34.93 -3.32
N LEU A 571 12.86 34.87 -2.20
CA LEU A 571 12.32 33.61 -1.67
C LEU A 571 11.28 33.01 -2.61
N ARG A 572 10.45 33.83 -3.25
CA ARG A 572 9.47 33.37 -4.25
C ARG A 572 10.15 32.79 -5.49
N GLU A 573 11.17 33.46 -6.02
CA GLU A 573 11.92 32.94 -7.16
C GLU A 573 12.57 31.59 -6.84
N LYS A 574 13.14 31.43 -5.65
CA LYS A 574 13.67 30.13 -5.19
C LYS A 574 12.58 29.05 -5.16
N TYR A 575 11.44 29.35 -4.55
CA TYR A 575 10.32 28.41 -4.43
C TYR A 575 9.75 28.00 -5.79
N PHE A 576 9.54 28.94 -6.71
CA PHE A 576 9.05 28.63 -8.05
C PHE A 576 10.08 27.90 -8.92
N ASN A 577 11.38 28.20 -8.79
CA ASN A 577 12.42 27.39 -9.43
C ASN A 577 12.48 25.96 -8.89
N TRP A 578 12.19 25.76 -7.60
CA TRP A 578 12.12 24.43 -7.02
C TRP A 578 11.04 23.58 -7.69
N PHE A 579 9.85 24.11 -8.01
CA PHE A 579 8.82 23.34 -8.74
C PHE A 579 9.34 22.80 -10.08
N LYS A 580 10.06 23.63 -10.84
CA LYS A 580 10.67 23.21 -12.12
C LYS A 580 11.67 22.08 -11.91
N LYS A 581 12.49 22.15 -10.85
CA LYS A 581 13.39 21.06 -10.45
C LYS A 581 12.61 19.83 -9.98
N ALA A 582 11.51 20.00 -9.24
CA ALA A 582 10.70 18.89 -8.74
C ALA A 582 10.15 18.02 -9.87
N PHE A 583 9.81 18.62 -11.02
CA PHE A 583 9.37 17.89 -12.22
C PHE A 583 10.45 17.00 -12.86
N THR A 584 11.73 17.12 -12.47
CA THR A 584 12.77 16.21 -12.98
C THR A 584 12.81 14.88 -12.23
N PHE A 585 12.21 14.77 -11.05
CA PHE A 585 12.20 13.53 -10.25
C PHE A 585 11.11 12.55 -10.70
N LYS A 586 11.24 11.30 -10.24
CA LYS A 586 10.28 10.20 -10.41
C LYS A 586 9.88 9.67 -9.05
N ALA A 587 8.58 9.57 -8.82
CA ALA A 587 7.99 8.99 -7.62
C ALA A 587 6.63 8.41 -8.00
N GLY A 588 5.81 8.13 -6.99
CA GLY A 588 4.50 7.55 -7.10
C GLY A 588 3.66 8.13 -8.23
N ARG A 589 2.72 7.33 -8.73
CA ARG A 589 2.04 7.59 -10.01
C ARG A 589 1.59 9.04 -10.11
N SER A 590 0.97 9.60 -9.06
CA SER A 590 0.39 10.95 -8.98
C SER A 590 1.34 12.09 -8.62
N TYR A 591 2.64 11.83 -8.45
CA TYR A 591 3.66 12.81 -8.07
C TYR A 591 3.58 14.12 -8.86
N ILE A 592 3.66 14.07 -10.21
CA ILE A 592 3.65 15.27 -11.06
C ILE A 592 2.40 16.12 -10.82
N GLY A 593 1.24 15.48 -10.72
CA GLY A 593 -0.01 16.18 -10.43
C GLY A 593 -0.02 16.83 -9.04
N PHE A 594 0.60 16.21 -8.03
CA PHE A 594 0.69 16.80 -6.69
C PHE A 594 1.57 18.06 -6.71
N ILE A 595 2.72 17.98 -7.38
CA ILE A 595 3.63 19.11 -7.58
C ILE A 595 2.92 20.24 -8.34
N ASP A 596 2.20 19.94 -9.43
CA ASP A 596 1.46 20.96 -10.19
C ASP A 596 0.30 21.58 -9.40
N LYS A 597 -0.46 20.79 -8.62
CA LYS A 597 -1.52 21.34 -7.75
C LYS A 597 -0.95 22.30 -6.71
N ALA A 598 0.15 21.93 -6.06
CA ALA A 598 0.83 22.81 -5.10
C ALA A 598 1.38 24.09 -5.78
N ARG A 599 1.93 23.96 -6.99
CA ARG A 599 2.41 25.07 -7.83
C ARG A 599 1.29 26.05 -8.16
N LYS A 600 0.17 25.54 -8.68
CA LYS A 600 -1.03 26.34 -9.00
C LYS A 600 -1.59 27.03 -7.76
N LYS A 601 -1.56 26.37 -6.61
CA LYS A 601 -1.94 26.97 -5.33
C LYS A 601 -1.01 28.11 -4.94
N ALA A 602 0.31 27.90 -4.99
CA ALA A 602 1.28 28.96 -4.74
C ALA A 602 1.11 30.17 -5.68
N LEU A 603 0.76 29.94 -6.95
CA LEU A 603 0.50 31.00 -7.94
C LEU A 603 -0.71 31.88 -7.56
N THR A 604 -1.66 31.41 -6.76
CA THR A 604 -2.77 32.28 -6.32
C THR A 604 -2.33 33.36 -5.34
N HIS A 605 -1.11 33.25 -4.77
CA HIS A 605 -0.56 34.17 -3.79
C HIS A 605 0.51 35.13 -4.37
N VAL A 606 0.79 35.09 -5.68
CA VAL A 606 1.67 36.06 -6.34
C VAL A 606 0.89 37.28 -6.86
N PRO A 607 1.53 38.47 -6.98
CA PRO A 607 0.93 39.62 -7.64
C PRO A 607 0.45 39.26 -9.05
N LYS A 608 -0.74 39.74 -9.42
CA LYS A 608 -1.38 39.41 -10.70
C LYS A 608 -0.51 39.77 -11.91
N ASP A 609 0.25 40.86 -11.84
CA ASP A 609 1.20 41.31 -12.87
C ASP A 609 2.47 40.44 -12.98
N LYS A 610 2.68 39.53 -12.03
CA LYS A 610 3.80 38.59 -11.98
C LYS A 610 3.38 37.14 -12.20
N PHE A 611 2.09 36.87 -12.43
CA PHE A 611 1.57 35.51 -12.61
C PHE A 611 2.31 34.78 -13.74
N ASP A 612 2.32 35.33 -14.96
CA ASP A 612 2.94 34.70 -16.13
C ASP A 612 4.44 34.44 -15.93
N TYR A 613 5.12 35.35 -15.22
CA TYR A 613 6.54 35.19 -14.89
C TYR A 613 6.78 33.97 -14.00
N TYR A 614 6.04 33.84 -12.90
CA TYR A 614 6.20 32.71 -11.98
C TYR A 614 5.64 31.39 -12.54
N ASP A 615 4.58 31.44 -13.34
CA ASP A 615 4.02 30.27 -14.01
C ASP A 615 5.05 29.67 -14.98
N LYS A 616 5.69 30.51 -15.80
CA LYS A 616 6.78 30.09 -16.68
C LYS A 616 8.03 29.63 -15.91
N LEU A 617 8.43 30.39 -14.88
CA LEU A 617 9.61 30.05 -14.06
C LEU A 617 9.48 28.66 -13.42
N SER A 618 8.26 28.30 -13.02
CA SER A 618 7.94 27.04 -12.36
C SER A 618 7.73 25.85 -13.28
N GLY A 619 7.87 26.04 -14.60
CA GLY A 619 7.86 24.94 -15.57
C GLY A 619 6.48 24.54 -16.08
N ALA A 620 5.52 25.48 -16.17
CA ALA A 620 4.21 25.21 -16.78
C ALA A 620 4.32 24.61 -18.19
N ASP A 621 5.28 25.07 -19.00
CA ASP A 621 5.54 24.59 -20.36
C ASP A 621 5.98 23.11 -20.42
N LEU A 622 6.38 22.51 -19.29
CA LEU A 622 6.76 21.10 -19.22
C LEU A 622 5.55 20.18 -19.06
N LEU A 623 4.37 20.72 -18.75
CA LEU A 623 3.21 19.94 -18.32
C LEU A 623 2.17 19.78 -19.42
N THR A 624 1.55 18.61 -19.47
CA THR A 624 0.32 18.40 -20.24
C THR A 624 -0.78 19.34 -19.76
N SER A 625 -1.81 19.56 -20.59
CA SER A 625 -2.98 20.38 -20.22
C SER A 625 -3.67 19.94 -18.92
N SER A 626 -3.60 18.64 -18.61
CA SER A 626 -4.13 18.08 -17.36
C SER A 626 -3.31 18.43 -16.11
N GLY A 627 -2.02 18.76 -16.27
CA GLY A 627 -1.06 18.91 -15.17
C GLY A 627 -0.60 17.61 -14.52
N ASN A 628 -1.14 16.44 -14.93
CA ASN A 628 -0.85 15.14 -14.31
C ASN A 628 0.38 14.43 -14.89
N ALA A 629 0.95 14.95 -15.97
CA ALA A 629 2.08 14.37 -16.68
C ALA A 629 2.90 15.45 -17.37
N LEU A 630 4.15 15.12 -17.66
CA LEU A 630 5.03 15.94 -18.50
C LEU A 630 4.66 15.77 -19.98
N VAL A 631 4.82 16.81 -20.78
CA VAL A 631 4.67 16.73 -22.24
C VAL A 631 5.78 15.83 -22.77
N SER A 632 5.39 14.81 -23.54
CA SER A 632 6.34 14.02 -24.34
C SER A 632 6.31 14.54 -25.76
N ASN A 633 7.49 14.73 -26.36
CA ASN A 633 7.62 15.07 -27.78
C ASN A 633 7.42 13.86 -28.70
N ALA A 634 7.31 12.65 -28.13
CA ALA A 634 7.06 11.43 -28.90
C ALA A 634 5.57 11.29 -29.23
N VAL A 635 5.27 11.07 -30.52
CA VAL A 635 3.91 10.77 -30.97
C VAL A 635 3.41 9.51 -30.24
N GLN A 636 2.28 9.63 -29.54
CA GLN A 636 1.68 8.51 -28.81
C GLN A 636 0.86 7.62 -29.74
N PRO A 637 0.70 6.32 -29.43
CA PRO A 637 -0.15 5.42 -30.20
C PRO A 637 -1.60 5.91 -30.23
N LYS A 638 -2.25 5.83 -31.39
CA LYS A 638 -3.66 6.16 -31.62
C LYS A 638 -4.57 5.03 -31.15
N GLY A 639 -4.12 3.78 -31.21
CA GLY A 639 -4.92 2.62 -30.84
C GLY A 639 -6.12 2.39 -31.78
N PRO A 640 -7.12 1.59 -31.36
CA PRO A 640 -7.18 0.88 -30.08
C PRO A 640 -6.09 -0.19 -29.99
N GLY A 641 -5.47 -0.31 -28.81
CA GLY A 641 -4.56 -1.42 -28.51
C GLY A 641 -5.31 -2.69 -28.13
N LYS A 642 -4.61 -3.84 -28.17
CA LYS A 642 -5.10 -5.11 -27.63
C LYS A 642 -3.96 -5.88 -26.97
N ARG A 643 -4.29 -6.94 -26.21
CA ARG A 643 -3.29 -7.92 -25.78
C ARG A 643 -2.89 -8.75 -27.00
N TRP A 644 -1.71 -8.49 -27.56
CA TRP A 644 -1.16 -9.27 -28.66
C TRP A 644 -0.75 -10.65 -28.15
N GLN A 645 -1.10 -11.69 -28.90
CA GLN A 645 -0.73 -13.07 -28.60
C GLN A 645 0.01 -13.69 -29.78
N VAL A 646 0.64 -14.85 -29.57
CA VAL A 646 1.41 -15.55 -30.60
C VAL A 646 0.55 -15.87 -31.83
N GLU A 647 -0.72 -16.19 -31.61
CA GLU A 647 -1.70 -16.49 -32.66
C GLU A 647 -2.05 -15.27 -33.51
N ASP A 648 -1.72 -14.06 -33.07
CA ASP A 648 -1.94 -12.83 -33.83
C ASP A 648 -0.81 -12.53 -34.83
N ILE A 649 0.35 -13.19 -34.72
CA ILE A 649 1.55 -12.87 -35.50
C ILE A 649 1.32 -13.13 -36.99
N GLU A 650 0.90 -14.34 -37.36
CA GLU A 650 0.66 -14.72 -38.76
C GLU A 650 -0.41 -13.83 -39.42
N PRO A 651 -1.61 -13.61 -38.84
CA PRO A 651 -2.59 -12.68 -39.38
C PRO A 651 -2.07 -11.25 -39.54
N LEU A 652 -1.21 -10.78 -38.62
CA LEU A 652 -0.67 -9.43 -38.67
C LEU A 652 0.32 -9.27 -39.83
N LEU A 653 1.13 -10.29 -40.12
CA LEU A 653 2.20 -10.23 -41.11
C LEU A 653 1.78 -10.71 -42.52
N ALA A 654 0.53 -11.15 -42.70
CA ALA A 654 0.02 -11.69 -43.97
C ALA A 654 0.22 -10.75 -45.19
N ASP A 655 0.12 -9.44 -44.99
CA ASP A 655 0.29 -8.42 -46.03
C ASP A 655 1.74 -7.89 -46.16
N GLY A 656 2.69 -8.47 -45.42
CA GLY A 656 4.08 -8.01 -45.36
C GLY A 656 4.27 -6.67 -44.64
N LEU A 657 5.51 -6.17 -44.66
CA LEU A 657 5.94 -4.92 -44.02
C LEU A 657 6.35 -3.84 -45.04
N GLU A 658 5.94 -3.96 -46.29
CA GLU A 658 6.30 -3.01 -47.34
C GLU A 658 5.47 -1.72 -47.22
N GLY A 659 6.08 -0.59 -47.63
CA GLY A 659 5.42 0.73 -47.67
C GLY A 659 5.02 1.30 -46.31
N ARG A 660 5.67 0.87 -45.21
CA ARG A 660 5.39 1.34 -43.84
C ARG A 660 5.92 2.74 -43.58
N ASP A 661 5.50 3.35 -42.47
CA ASP A 661 5.90 4.71 -42.10
C ASP A 661 7.11 4.71 -41.14
N PHE A 662 8.25 5.20 -41.62
CA PHE A 662 9.49 5.29 -40.85
C PHE A 662 9.34 6.16 -39.58
N GLU A 663 8.74 7.34 -39.71
CA GLU A 663 8.62 8.29 -38.59
C GLU A 663 7.65 7.74 -37.54
N ASN A 664 6.55 7.12 -37.98
CA ASN A 664 5.63 6.46 -37.06
C ASN A 664 6.30 5.28 -36.34
N GLY A 665 7.06 4.44 -37.06
CA GLY A 665 7.81 3.33 -36.47
C GLY A 665 8.85 3.78 -35.44
N LYS A 666 9.61 4.84 -35.74
CA LYS A 666 10.55 5.48 -34.79
C LYS A 666 9.82 6.01 -33.55
N ASN A 667 8.67 6.66 -33.73
CA ASN A 667 7.87 7.14 -32.61
C ASN A 667 7.33 6.00 -31.76
N MET A 668 6.88 4.90 -32.36
CA MET A 668 6.41 3.72 -31.63
C MET A 668 7.56 3.10 -30.83
N PHE A 669 8.78 3.02 -31.37
CA PHE A 669 9.97 2.53 -30.64
C PHE A 669 10.25 3.33 -29.36
N VAL A 670 9.97 4.64 -29.37
CA VAL A 670 10.06 5.50 -28.19
C VAL A 670 8.84 5.31 -27.27
N ALA A 671 7.64 5.30 -27.83
CA ALA A 671 6.38 5.27 -27.08
C ALA A 671 6.06 3.92 -26.40
N THR A 672 6.62 2.82 -26.93
CA THR A 672 6.62 1.49 -26.29
C THR A 672 7.84 1.27 -25.39
N THR A 673 8.64 2.30 -25.16
CA THR A 673 9.80 2.34 -24.25
C THR A 673 10.99 1.48 -24.64
N CYS A 674 11.01 0.88 -25.84
CA CYS A 674 12.12 0.06 -26.33
C CYS A 674 13.47 0.81 -26.27
N ILE A 675 13.48 2.10 -26.64
CA ILE A 675 14.66 2.98 -26.57
C ILE A 675 15.28 3.11 -25.17
N THR A 676 14.51 2.83 -24.12
CA THR A 676 14.96 2.91 -22.72
C THR A 676 15.91 1.78 -22.37
N CYS A 677 15.86 0.66 -23.09
CA CYS A 677 16.70 -0.51 -22.86
C CYS A 677 17.62 -0.82 -24.04
N HIS A 678 17.21 -0.51 -25.27
CA HIS A 678 17.91 -0.85 -26.49
C HIS A 678 18.46 0.37 -27.20
N SER A 679 19.62 0.21 -27.83
CA SER A 679 20.18 1.18 -28.75
C SER A 679 19.76 0.88 -30.20
N MET A 680 19.58 1.94 -30.97
CA MET A 680 19.34 1.91 -32.41
C MET A 680 20.18 3.02 -33.03
N ARG A 681 21.16 2.66 -33.86
CA ARG A 681 22.10 3.60 -34.51
C ARG A 681 22.80 4.56 -33.53
N GLY A 682 23.13 4.06 -32.34
CA GLY A 682 23.80 4.85 -31.29
C GLY A 682 22.87 5.74 -30.45
N GLU A 683 21.57 5.77 -30.72
CA GLU A 683 20.56 6.41 -29.88
C GLU A 683 19.89 5.37 -28.96
N GLY A 684 19.69 5.68 -27.69
CA GLY A 684 19.06 4.78 -26.71
C GLY A 684 20.01 4.33 -25.60
N ALA A 685 19.66 3.26 -24.90
CA ALA A 685 20.43 2.71 -23.79
C ALA A 685 21.08 1.36 -24.14
N ASN A 686 22.13 0.99 -23.39
CA ASN A 686 22.89 -0.26 -23.58
C ASN A 686 22.58 -1.29 -22.49
N ILE A 687 21.30 -1.45 -22.14
CA ILE A 687 20.87 -2.43 -21.12
C ILE A 687 20.62 -3.78 -21.80
N GLY A 688 19.84 -3.75 -22.88
CA GLY A 688 19.65 -4.83 -23.83
C GLY A 688 20.61 -4.73 -25.03
N PRO A 689 20.49 -5.65 -26.01
CA PRO A 689 21.31 -5.62 -27.22
C PRO A 689 21.01 -4.39 -28.09
N ASP A 690 22.02 -3.96 -28.85
CA ASP A 690 21.85 -3.03 -29.97
C ASP A 690 21.01 -3.69 -31.07
N LEU A 691 19.97 -2.98 -31.50
CA LEU A 691 19.00 -3.49 -32.47
C LEU A 691 19.27 -3.03 -33.91
N THR A 692 20.36 -2.29 -34.16
CA THR A 692 20.68 -1.75 -35.49
C THR A 692 20.82 -2.82 -36.55
N GLN A 693 21.30 -4.01 -36.18
CA GLN A 693 21.51 -5.14 -37.10
C GLN A 693 20.44 -6.23 -36.95
N LEU A 694 19.35 -5.98 -36.24
CA LEU A 694 18.36 -7.00 -35.89
C LEU A 694 17.76 -7.69 -37.12
N GLY A 695 17.35 -6.91 -38.14
CA GLY A 695 16.77 -7.42 -39.38
C GLY A 695 17.70 -8.21 -40.30
N THR A 696 19.00 -8.25 -39.98
CA THR A 696 19.95 -9.12 -40.70
C THR A 696 20.00 -10.55 -40.15
N ARG A 697 19.45 -10.76 -38.95
CA ARG A 697 19.58 -12.01 -38.17
C ARG A 697 18.25 -12.69 -37.87
N PHE A 698 17.17 -11.94 -37.80
CA PHE A 698 15.85 -12.42 -37.38
C PHE A 698 14.79 -11.98 -38.39
N SER A 699 13.83 -12.87 -38.65
CA SER A 699 12.64 -12.52 -39.43
C SER A 699 11.70 -11.62 -38.61
N PRO A 700 10.79 -10.86 -39.25
CA PRO A 700 9.76 -10.10 -38.53
C PRO A 700 8.90 -10.95 -37.58
N GLU A 701 8.66 -12.22 -37.93
CA GLU A 701 7.96 -13.19 -37.10
C GLU A 701 8.76 -13.49 -35.82
N ASP A 702 10.06 -13.80 -35.94
CA ASP A 702 10.94 -14.04 -34.80
C ASP A 702 11.01 -12.80 -33.87
N MET A 703 11.10 -11.60 -34.47
CA MET A 703 11.12 -10.35 -33.71
C MET A 703 9.84 -10.16 -32.92
N LEU A 704 8.68 -10.36 -33.55
CA LEU A 704 7.41 -10.17 -32.90
C LEU A 704 7.16 -11.24 -31.83
N MET A 705 7.57 -12.49 -32.08
CA MET A 705 7.54 -13.57 -31.08
C MET A 705 8.35 -13.19 -29.84
N ALA A 706 9.59 -12.71 -30.02
CA ALA A 706 10.42 -12.27 -28.91
C ALA A 706 9.87 -11.04 -28.15
N ILE A 707 9.09 -10.19 -28.83
CA ILE A 707 8.43 -9.03 -28.21
C ILE A 707 7.19 -9.43 -27.40
N ILE A 708 6.40 -10.38 -27.92
CA ILE A 708 5.17 -10.87 -27.28
C ILE A 708 5.51 -11.81 -26.12
N GLU A 709 6.46 -12.73 -26.33
CA GLU A 709 6.92 -13.75 -25.38
C GLU A 709 8.41 -13.59 -25.02
N PRO A 710 8.81 -12.48 -24.35
CA PRO A 710 10.21 -12.19 -24.05
C PRO A 710 10.86 -13.17 -23.07
N ASN A 711 10.07 -14.04 -22.42
CA ASN A 711 10.52 -15.04 -21.46
C ASN A 711 10.85 -16.40 -22.10
N ASP A 712 10.45 -16.63 -23.36
CA ASP A 712 10.60 -17.94 -24.03
C ASP A 712 12.08 -18.30 -24.25
N VAL A 713 12.86 -17.33 -24.77
CA VAL A 713 14.31 -17.48 -24.97
C VAL A 713 15.05 -16.26 -24.43
N ILE A 714 15.86 -16.47 -23.40
CA ILE A 714 16.67 -15.42 -22.77
C ILE A 714 18.15 -15.75 -22.98
N SER A 715 18.88 -14.84 -23.64
CA SER A 715 20.33 -14.98 -23.83
C SER A 715 21.07 -14.93 -22.49
N ASP A 716 22.02 -15.85 -22.28
CA ASP A 716 22.85 -15.93 -21.07
C ASP A 716 23.51 -14.59 -20.71
N GLN A 717 23.88 -13.78 -21.70
CA GLN A 717 24.49 -12.47 -21.51
C GLN A 717 23.57 -11.48 -20.76
N TYR A 718 22.25 -11.63 -20.91
CA TYR A 718 21.24 -10.72 -20.36
C TYR A 718 20.37 -11.39 -19.28
N ASN A 719 20.57 -12.69 -19.02
CA ASN A 719 19.78 -13.43 -18.06
C ASN A 719 20.12 -13.02 -16.62
N SER A 720 19.10 -12.96 -15.77
CA SER A 720 19.27 -12.78 -14.34
C SER A 720 19.53 -14.11 -13.65
N ILE A 721 20.19 -14.05 -12.51
CA ILE A 721 20.41 -15.20 -11.64
C ILE A 721 19.64 -14.95 -10.34
N VAL A 722 18.93 -15.98 -9.90
CA VAL A 722 18.33 -16.09 -8.57
C VAL A 722 19.38 -16.70 -7.64
N TYR A 723 19.84 -15.92 -6.67
CA TYR A 723 20.76 -16.34 -5.62
C TYR A 723 19.93 -16.70 -4.39
N THR A 724 19.94 -17.96 -4.00
CA THR A 724 19.32 -18.43 -2.75
C THR A 724 20.33 -18.27 -1.62
N LEU A 725 19.93 -17.63 -0.53
CA LEU A 725 20.80 -17.31 0.59
C LEU A 725 20.59 -18.26 1.78
N LYS A 726 21.58 -18.33 2.66
CA LYS A 726 21.53 -19.13 3.91
C LYS A 726 20.45 -18.67 4.89
N ASP A 727 20.06 -17.39 4.84
CA ASP A 727 19.01 -16.81 5.68
C ASP A 727 17.60 -17.03 5.10
N GLY A 728 17.46 -17.85 4.06
CA GLY A 728 16.19 -18.19 3.41
C GLY A 728 15.70 -17.16 2.39
N LYS A 729 16.37 -16.01 2.26
CA LYS A 729 16.01 -15.00 1.26
C LYS A 729 16.52 -15.39 -0.13
N SER A 730 15.93 -14.78 -1.14
CA SER A 730 16.49 -14.81 -2.48
C SER A 730 16.72 -13.41 -3.06
N VAL A 731 17.86 -13.24 -3.72
CA VAL A 731 18.22 -12.03 -4.47
C VAL A 731 18.19 -12.36 -5.95
N VAL A 732 17.46 -11.58 -6.74
CA VAL A 732 17.43 -11.72 -8.20
C VAL A 732 18.20 -10.56 -8.80
N GLY A 733 19.20 -10.85 -9.63
CA GLY A 733 20.01 -9.82 -10.28
C GLY A 733 20.83 -10.35 -11.46
N ARG A 734 21.18 -9.45 -12.38
CA ARG A 734 22.13 -9.76 -13.46
C ARG A 734 23.54 -9.70 -12.92
N LEU A 735 24.34 -10.73 -13.18
CA LEU A 735 25.75 -10.75 -12.80
C LEU A 735 26.53 -9.72 -13.62
N MET A 736 27.15 -8.76 -12.94
CA MET A 736 27.97 -7.71 -13.55
C MET A 736 29.46 -8.05 -13.45
N ASN A 737 29.86 -8.61 -12.32
CA ASN A 737 31.22 -9.07 -12.07
C ASN A 737 31.20 -10.20 -11.04
N GLU A 738 32.19 -11.08 -11.08
CA GLU A 738 32.39 -12.15 -10.11
C GLU A 738 33.83 -12.10 -9.59
N THR A 739 33.99 -11.99 -8.28
CA THR A 739 35.30 -12.02 -7.61
C THR A 739 35.53 -13.40 -6.98
N GLU A 740 36.67 -13.59 -6.28
CA GLU A 740 36.92 -14.82 -5.53
C GLU A 740 35.87 -15.05 -4.44
N ASP A 741 35.46 -13.98 -3.74
CA ASP A 741 34.62 -14.05 -2.54
C ASP A 741 33.16 -13.61 -2.77
N SER A 742 32.85 -12.94 -3.88
CA SER A 742 31.53 -12.31 -4.08
C SER A 742 31.00 -12.30 -5.51
N TYR A 743 29.67 -12.27 -5.62
CA TYR A 743 28.94 -11.91 -6.83
C TYR A 743 28.58 -10.43 -6.77
N VAL A 744 28.88 -9.67 -7.81
CA VAL A 744 28.47 -8.27 -7.96
C VAL A 744 27.32 -8.24 -8.96
N VAL A 745 26.12 -7.91 -8.48
CA VAL A 745 24.89 -8.01 -9.27
C VAL A 745 24.21 -6.65 -9.44
N SER A 746 23.53 -6.46 -10.56
CA SER A 746 22.61 -5.34 -10.75
C SER A 746 21.16 -5.82 -10.70
N GLN A 747 20.34 -5.13 -9.90
CA GLN A 747 18.91 -5.42 -9.74
C GLN A 747 18.02 -4.38 -10.44
N ASN A 748 18.59 -3.23 -10.82
CA ASN A 748 17.84 -2.14 -11.46
C ASN A 748 18.24 -2.03 -12.94
N PRO A 749 17.37 -2.40 -13.88
CA PRO A 749 17.68 -2.35 -15.30
C PRO A 749 17.96 -0.92 -15.79
N TYR A 750 17.37 0.11 -15.19
CA TYR A 750 17.56 1.49 -15.61
C TYR A 750 18.79 2.18 -14.98
N ALA A 751 19.44 1.51 -14.02
CA ALA A 751 20.63 1.99 -13.34
C ALA A 751 21.62 0.83 -13.13
N PRO A 752 22.18 0.26 -14.22
CA PRO A 752 23.01 -0.95 -14.17
C PRO A 752 24.27 -0.78 -13.31
N ASP A 753 24.76 0.45 -13.16
CA ASP A 753 25.92 0.78 -12.33
C ASP A 753 25.64 0.73 -10.82
N LEU A 754 24.36 0.76 -10.40
CA LEU A 754 23.97 0.50 -9.02
C LEU A 754 24.04 -1.01 -8.79
N THR A 755 25.10 -1.43 -8.10
CA THR A 755 25.40 -2.83 -7.87
C THR A 755 25.31 -3.21 -6.39
N ARG A 756 24.98 -4.47 -6.15
CA ARG A 756 24.97 -5.12 -4.83
C ARG A 756 26.01 -6.22 -4.82
N GLU A 757 26.79 -6.27 -3.76
CA GLU A 757 27.72 -7.37 -3.50
C GLU A 757 27.02 -8.46 -2.68
N ILE A 758 27.11 -9.71 -3.13
CA ILE A 758 26.59 -10.89 -2.46
C ILE A 758 27.78 -11.80 -2.14
N PRO A 759 28.14 -11.97 -0.86
CA PRO A 759 29.21 -12.90 -0.47
C PRO A 759 28.84 -14.35 -0.87
N LYS A 760 29.77 -15.05 -1.51
CA LYS A 760 29.55 -16.43 -1.99
C LYS A 760 29.30 -17.41 -0.85
N ASP A 761 29.90 -17.16 0.32
CA ASP A 761 29.69 -17.98 1.51
C ASP A 761 28.26 -17.87 2.06
N GLN A 762 27.48 -16.86 1.67
CA GLN A 762 26.06 -16.74 2.01
C GLN A 762 25.14 -17.42 1.00
N VAL A 763 25.63 -17.81 -0.17
CA VAL A 763 24.82 -18.41 -1.25
C VAL A 763 24.75 -19.93 -1.08
N THR A 764 23.53 -20.46 -1.02
CA THR A 764 23.26 -21.91 -0.96
C THR A 764 22.96 -22.51 -2.33
N GLY A 765 22.55 -21.69 -3.30
CA GLY A 765 22.33 -22.12 -4.67
C GLY A 765 22.08 -20.95 -5.63
N THR A 766 22.31 -21.20 -6.91
CA THR A 766 22.03 -20.25 -8.00
C THR A 766 21.18 -20.93 -9.08
N LYS A 767 20.29 -20.15 -9.69
CA LYS A 767 19.47 -20.60 -10.82
C LYS A 767 19.25 -19.45 -11.78
N HIS A 768 19.32 -19.70 -13.08
CA HIS A 768 18.90 -18.70 -14.07
C HIS A 768 17.40 -18.41 -13.95
N SER A 769 17.06 -17.12 -14.04
CA SER A 769 15.67 -16.65 -14.06
C SER A 769 15.00 -17.12 -15.35
N SER A 770 13.74 -17.55 -15.24
CA SER A 770 12.85 -17.75 -16.39
C SER A 770 12.16 -16.46 -16.84
N ILE A 771 12.44 -15.34 -16.18
CA ILE A 771 11.84 -14.04 -16.45
C ILE A 771 12.89 -13.08 -17.00
N SER A 772 12.58 -12.51 -18.16
CA SER A 772 13.39 -11.52 -18.87
C SER A 772 13.24 -10.13 -18.27
N TRP A 773 14.29 -9.32 -18.42
CA TRP A 773 14.22 -7.88 -18.13
C TRP A 773 13.38 -7.12 -19.15
N MET A 774 13.20 -7.68 -20.35
CA MET A 774 12.29 -7.15 -21.35
C MET A 774 10.84 -7.40 -20.88
N PRO A 775 10.08 -6.35 -20.53
CA PRO A 775 8.74 -6.55 -20.00
C PRO A 775 7.79 -7.07 -21.09
N PRO A 776 6.91 -8.03 -20.80
CA PRO A 776 5.89 -8.47 -21.74
C PRO A 776 4.85 -7.37 -21.97
N GLY A 777 4.17 -7.41 -23.12
CA GLY A 777 3.04 -6.53 -23.41
C GLY A 777 3.37 -5.06 -23.68
N THR A 778 4.64 -4.71 -23.90
CA THR A 778 5.10 -3.35 -24.27
C THR A 778 4.40 -2.79 -25.50
N VAL A 779 3.97 -3.68 -26.41
CA VAL A 779 3.26 -3.34 -27.65
C VAL A 779 1.72 -3.35 -27.53
N ASN A 780 1.15 -3.70 -26.37
CA ASN A 780 -0.32 -3.86 -26.23
C ASN A 780 -1.12 -2.57 -26.39
N ARG A 781 -0.45 -1.42 -26.38
CA ARG A 781 -1.03 -0.11 -26.66
C ARG A 781 -1.12 0.24 -28.15
N LEU A 782 -0.44 -0.52 -29.01
CA LEU A 782 -0.40 -0.30 -30.45
C LEU A 782 -1.59 -0.99 -31.13
N ASN A 783 -2.18 -0.31 -32.12
CA ASN A 783 -3.03 -1.00 -33.10
C ASN A 783 -2.18 -1.78 -34.12
N ALA A 784 -2.83 -2.52 -35.02
CA ALA A 784 -2.16 -3.37 -36.00
C ALA A 784 -1.17 -2.61 -36.90
N GLU A 785 -1.56 -1.45 -37.42
CA GLU A 785 -0.72 -0.69 -38.36
C GLU A 785 0.47 -0.05 -37.63
N GLU A 786 0.27 0.45 -36.42
CA GLU A 786 1.35 0.98 -35.57
C GLU A 786 2.39 -0.09 -35.19
N LEU A 787 1.93 -1.32 -34.94
CA LEU A 787 2.82 -2.44 -34.66
C LEU A 787 3.61 -2.88 -35.90
N LYS A 788 2.99 -2.87 -37.09
CA LYS A 788 3.71 -3.10 -38.36
C LYS A 788 4.75 -2.01 -38.62
N ASP A 789 4.43 -0.75 -38.37
CA ASP A 789 5.39 0.36 -38.52
C ASP A 789 6.58 0.20 -37.56
N LEU A 790 6.33 -0.18 -36.29
CA LEU A 790 7.39 -0.52 -35.34
C LEU A 790 8.26 -1.68 -35.85
N LEU A 791 7.66 -2.76 -36.34
CA LEU A 791 8.41 -3.90 -36.87
C LEU A 791 9.22 -3.55 -38.10
N ALA A 792 8.70 -2.73 -39.02
CA ALA A 792 9.46 -2.25 -40.17
C ALA A 792 10.66 -1.41 -39.73
N TYR A 793 10.49 -0.57 -38.70
CA TYR A 793 11.59 0.19 -38.08
C TYR A 793 12.70 -0.70 -37.51
N LEU A 794 12.32 -1.76 -36.79
CA LEU A 794 13.27 -2.73 -36.25
C LEU A 794 13.95 -3.55 -37.35
N ALA A 795 13.20 -4.03 -38.35
CA ALA A 795 13.72 -4.79 -39.48
C ALA A 795 14.67 -3.97 -40.37
N ALA A 796 14.39 -2.67 -40.55
CA ALA A 796 15.26 -1.76 -41.27
C ALA A 796 16.51 -1.33 -40.49
N GLY A 797 16.65 -1.70 -39.21
CA GLY A 797 17.75 -1.20 -38.37
C GLY A 797 17.72 0.33 -38.21
N GLY A 798 16.52 0.92 -38.21
CA GLY A 798 16.31 2.35 -38.19
C GLY A 798 16.82 3.09 -39.44
N ASP A 799 16.93 2.41 -40.58
CA ASP A 799 17.39 3.00 -41.84
C ASP A 799 16.29 3.66 -42.67
N PRO A 800 16.16 5.01 -42.70
CA PRO A 800 15.08 5.65 -43.46
C PRO A 800 15.14 5.37 -44.96
N ASP A 801 16.30 4.99 -45.49
CA ASP A 801 16.50 4.68 -46.91
C ASP A 801 16.25 3.20 -47.27
N SER A 802 15.85 2.38 -46.28
CA SER A 802 15.59 0.96 -46.47
C SER A 802 14.53 0.70 -47.55
N PRO A 803 14.70 -0.33 -48.41
CA PRO A 803 13.69 -0.72 -49.39
C PRO A 803 12.32 -1.04 -48.78
N ILE A 804 12.26 -1.43 -47.49
CA ILE A 804 11.00 -1.77 -46.79
C ILE A 804 10.01 -0.61 -46.77
N TYR A 805 10.47 0.64 -46.84
CA TYR A 805 9.62 1.84 -46.85
C TYR A 805 9.16 2.24 -48.26
N LYS A 806 9.66 1.57 -49.30
CA LYS A 806 9.22 1.80 -50.67
C LYS A 806 7.95 0.98 -50.92
N ALA A 807 6.98 1.58 -51.59
CA ALA A 807 5.78 0.87 -52.01
C ALA A 807 6.16 -0.27 -52.97
N ALA A 808 5.49 -1.42 -52.85
CA ALA A 808 5.65 -2.55 -53.75
C ALA A 808 5.49 -2.06 -55.21
N THR A 809 6.54 -2.21 -56.02
CA THR A 809 6.40 -2.08 -57.47
C THR A 809 5.68 -3.33 -57.97
N ASN A 810 4.39 -3.17 -58.28
CA ASN A 810 3.52 -4.20 -58.89
C ASN A 810 4.16 -4.90 -60.09
#